data_AF-F2PMV9-F1
#
_entry.id   AF-F2PMV9-F1
#
_cell.length_a   1.000
_cell.length_b   1.000
_cell.length_c   1.000
_cell.angle_alpha   90.00
_cell.angle_beta   90.00
_cell.angle_gamma   90.00
#
_symmetry.space_group_name_H-M   'P 1'
#
loop_
_entity.id
_entity.type
_entity.pdbx_description
1 polymer ?
#
loop_
_entity_poly.entity_id
_entity_poly.type
_entity_poly.pdbx_seq_one_letter_code
_entity_poly.pdbx_strand_id
1 'polypeptide(L)'
;MAGSWWDEFSNNLATDLAPLISLFGEAPTKQYLSECLTKTDIIIFSMAPLGIITTIVSAIRVCGTPSLRAFIGRAQEGAGNAEAELCSSTSREVCELYNNGGIARVFGRPKLLEIVHDQNATREDFFRTTPDSQATAGIYLFKDYIKKDNQDWQEITRRVSDEEKEAMKDESDNDQDFAIHPNLSLNVGIKQGSKHWFTAAAIFGGLLQSSVLVWATIARYKFNDMRRDIQDTYAIPLAVIGTCLLCLGTGLCAALIEGSTKERIFERRPKSDGDGDTATSQIYWVQPGTQFVGDQAFDSFAYTHKKGEFTRYITSWKIGRNGNNGAWIWCAITSTSLGFLLQFLGLRACHSSVAVAQLGATILMSVVRSTLRASRLREEDVSLAHKPDLYKTHELDWFALNIGTELGPSHLDSEFKQKWTVISGPYHTAKIFEKRWRLPKYNPSVQGQFLKNENLAFVRMLVDHAGSCILSGFRIDVDDPTISGNEGDKPQSPEDWWDPHFKMDETWKFHTKCAPYRWHAAVQSKQSASKSLPVEACVSSFIYRARLARLTDSWEDKLVSVRSTVRILAKTIESTIQVFLTSDTDFEKGWDSAFTIFWAVHSTLEGADPTSGDIYLSLSREIDKDGQPTGKWHVDESELEAVLGLWLWSLRDMRNKPQIPLRRIISPIPDSTIDKYTTTDFYLWRENGGFKIDERKIKVNGQTGLVFGRHNIPVRDWTNLTVLEVATDTTSLQMMCAQEIYALFFSSITHSIKNLSGKTEFKKSSGLKYVNENVTKLLRAFTDSGLGSAVDAFTCVIPALIIQRKLLPVFEPYLVGRDEADTFVREKNWRDAETLLLRPLLDAEKLLSWAVPYSQQSQLGSNPEEGPVQGTEFLNHYSLLVLSLCECYRKALYYEEVEFSLGGITKILYQSSLGQQKQISLFGTNCSYTGKNSANNHDKVWFKRRSRYTLADAVHCYAKAFIRIARFQTCYNPEPFEETIMNLQKALIDRNAISKPDYLLENLLDNERIRGEYLGDTLLQEARNGNLEYTLFLLNEESSLNEGSSGGETLAMAAKQGWYPVVKSLIEYGACFEWKDKMCRDAVSYAAENGDINSLNYLLAKGALPDITDSSRRRPLFYAASYGHIDIIKRLLLDKRVDPNAKGNSGKTPLSVAAEHGHEMAVDLLLSTPAVDAAHQDDFQRTPLSLAAENGHFNIVRLLLAQEAESANLVDSSLKTPISYAAENGHEDIVNLLISSKWRNPRLNGD
;
A
#
# COMPACT_ATOMS: atom_id res chain seq x y z
N MET A 1 32.81 -89.56 28.40
CA MET A 1 33.45 -88.31 27.93
C MET A 1 32.55 -87.44 27.03
N ALA A 2 31.29 -87.80 26.74
CA ALA A 2 30.40 -86.96 25.91
C ALA A 2 29.50 -85.97 26.69
N GLY A 3 29.46 -86.04 28.03
CA GLY A 3 28.62 -85.17 28.87
C GLY A 3 29.21 -83.77 29.13
N SER A 4 30.54 -83.63 29.25
CA SER A 4 31.16 -82.34 29.57
C SER A 4 31.15 -81.36 28.40
N TRP A 5 31.18 -81.85 27.16
CA TRP A 5 31.16 -81.00 25.97
C TRP A 5 29.80 -80.33 25.75
N TRP A 6 28.70 -80.97 26.13
CA TRP A 6 27.36 -80.42 25.95
C TRP A 6 27.02 -79.33 26.99
N ASP A 7 27.46 -79.49 28.24
CA ASP A 7 27.34 -78.44 29.25
C ASP A 7 28.25 -77.24 28.93
N GLU A 8 29.44 -77.49 28.39
CA GLU A 8 30.39 -76.45 27.95
C GLU A 8 29.91 -75.73 26.67
N PHE A 9 29.35 -76.45 25.70
CA PHE A 9 28.74 -75.87 24.51
C PHE A 9 27.46 -75.08 24.83
N SER A 10 26.63 -75.54 25.78
CA SER A 10 25.41 -74.81 26.18
C SER A 10 25.71 -73.55 26.99
N ASN A 11 26.70 -73.60 27.89
CA ASN A 11 27.18 -72.41 28.60
C ASN A 11 27.87 -71.43 27.66
N ASN A 12 28.61 -71.93 26.65
CA ASN A 12 29.24 -71.07 25.64
C ASN A 12 28.26 -70.55 24.59
N LEU A 13 27.12 -71.19 24.34
CA LEU A 13 26.12 -70.69 23.37
C LEU A 13 25.58 -69.31 23.76
N ALA A 14 25.34 -69.06 25.05
CA ALA A 14 24.92 -67.75 25.55
C ALA A 14 26.06 -66.70 25.48
N THR A 15 27.29 -67.13 25.75
CA THR A 15 28.52 -66.32 25.69
C THR A 15 29.04 -66.11 24.27
N ASP A 16 28.61 -66.91 23.28
CA ASP A 16 28.94 -66.82 21.85
C ASP A 16 27.86 -66.03 21.09
N LEU A 17 26.60 -66.09 21.54
CA LEU A 17 25.53 -65.20 21.07
C LEU A 17 25.69 -63.77 21.57
N ALA A 18 26.25 -63.53 22.77
CA ALA A 18 26.44 -62.18 23.29
C ALA A 18 27.40 -61.32 22.42
N PRO A 19 28.55 -61.84 21.95
CA PRO A 19 29.37 -61.20 20.94
C PRO A 19 28.60 -61.02 19.64
N LEU A 20 27.86 -62.00 19.12
CA LEU A 20 27.11 -61.85 17.86
C LEU A 20 25.98 -60.79 17.93
N ILE A 21 25.29 -60.68 19.07
CA ILE A 21 24.29 -59.65 19.35
C ILE A 21 24.96 -58.27 19.57
N SER A 22 26.21 -58.23 20.07
CA SER A 22 26.98 -56.99 20.26
C SER A 22 27.81 -56.55 19.04
N LEU A 23 28.28 -57.49 18.21
CA LEU A 23 29.14 -57.32 17.04
C LEU A 23 28.31 -56.76 15.87
N PHE A 24 27.04 -57.13 15.80
CA PHE A 24 26.03 -56.51 14.95
C PHE A 24 25.24 -55.43 15.70
N GLY A 25 25.90 -54.66 16.58
CA GLY A 25 25.30 -53.55 17.30
C GLY A 25 24.46 -52.60 16.42
N GLU A 26 23.63 -51.79 17.06
CA GLU A 26 22.64 -50.91 16.42
C GLU A 26 23.21 -50.08 15.27
N ALA A 27 24.40 -49.51 15.42
CA ALA A 27 25.01 -48.62 14.44
C ALA A 27 25.44 -49.33 13.13
N PRO A 28 26.29 -50.39 13.13
CA PRO A 28 26.69 -51.07 11.90
C PRO A 28 25.53 -51.77 11.19
N THR A 29 24.55 -52.29 11.92
CA THR A 29 23.37 -52.93 11.32
C THR A 29 22.42 -51.90 10.70
N LYS A 30 22.27 -50.74 11.34
CA LYS A 30 21.50 -49.60 10.81
C LYS A 30 22.17 -49.00 9.57
N GLN A 31 23.48 -48.79 9.61
CA GLN A 31 24.27 -48.26 8.50
C GLN A 31 24.28 -49.22 7.30
N TYR A 32 24.45 -50.52 7.55
CA TYR A 32 24.40 -51.53 6.50
C TYR A 32 22.96 -51.70 5.97
N LEU A 33 21.91 -51.69 6.80
CA LEU A 33 20.51 -51.73 6.35
C LEU A 33 20.06 -50.49 5.57
N SER A 34 20.63 -49.31 5.86
CA SER A 34 20.36 -48.08 5.12
C SER A 34 21.10 -48.01 3.77
N GLU A 35 22.27 -48.64 3.66
CA GLU A 35 23.13 -48.60 2.45
C GLU A 35 23.08 -49.88 1.59
N CYS A 36 22.39 -50.95 2.04
CA CYS A 36 22.16 -52.20 1.30
C CYS A 36 21.21 -51.98 0.09
N LEU A 37 21.73 -51.42 -1.00
CA LEU A 37 20.98 -51.14 -2.22
C LEU A 37 21.12 -52.25 -3.28
N THR A 38 22.05 -53.18 -3.11
CA THR A 38 22.32 -54.22 -4.12
C THR A 38 21.53 -55.51 -3.84
N LYS A 39 21.10 -56.19 -4.91
CA LYS A 39 20.39 -57.48 -4.81
C LYS A 39 21.21 -58.54 -4.06
N THR A 40 22.54 -58.42 -4.10
CA THR A 40 23.51 -59.31 -3.43
C THR A 40 23.53 -59.11 -1.92
N ASP A 41 23.48 -57.87 -1.43
CA ASP A 41 23.50 -57.60 0.02
C ASP A 41 22.19 -58.08 0.70
N ILE A 42 21.08 -57.97 -0.02
CA ILE A 42 19.76 -58.48 0.42
C ILE A 42 19.76 -60.02 0.50
N ILE A 43 20.46 -60.69 -0.42
CA ILE A 43 20.63 -62.15 -0.41
C ILE A 43 21.51 -62.58 0.77
N ILE A 44 22.61 -61.86 1.04
CA ILE A 44 23.52 -62.15 2.17
C ILE A 44 22.78 -62.02 3.52
N PHE A 45 21.99 -60.95 3.71
CA PHE A 45 21.25 -60.73 4.94
C PHE A 45 20.14 -61.77 5.19
N SER A 46 19.49 -62.24 4.13
CA SER A 46 18.37 -63.18 4.22
C SER A 46 18.80 -64.63 4.54
N MET A 47 20.10 -64.94 4.49
CA MET A 47 20.67 -66.26 4.84
C MET A 47 20.96 -66.45 6.34
N ALA A 48 20.83 -65.40 7.18
CA ALA A 48 21.25 -65.46 8.58
C ALA A 48 20.12 -65.95 9.54
N PRO A 49 20.44 -66.78 10.57
CA PRO A 49 19.51 -67.14 11.66
C PRO A 49 18.93 -65.93 12.42
N LEU A 50 19.50 -64.74 12.20
CA LEU A 50 19.02 -63.46 12.68
C LEU A 50 17.54 -63.21 12.39
N GLY A 51 16.96 -63.73 11.29
CA GLY A 51 15.56 -63.47 10.92
C GLY A 51 14.51 -63.90 11.96
N ILE A 52 14.77 -64.96 12.74
CA ILE A 52 13.85 -65.44 13.78
C ILE A 52 13.99 -64.57 15.03
N ILE A 53 15.23 -64.25 15.41
CA ILE A 53 15.54 -63.39 16.56
C ILE A 53 14.99 -61.97 16.32
N THR A 54 15.15 -61.43 15.11
CA THR A 54 14.63 -60.11 14.76
C THR A 54 13.11 -60.06 14.81
N THR A 55 12.41 -61.13 14.43
CA THR A 55 10.95 -61.22 14.53
C THR A 55 10.47 -61.17 16.00
N ILE A 56 11.12 -61.93 16.88
CA ILE A 56 10.84 -61.95 18.32
C ILE A 56 11.13 -60.58 18.95
N VAL A 57 12.32 -60.02 18.68
CA VAL A 57 12.75 -58.71 19.19
C VAL A 57 11.82 -57.60 18.69
N SER A 58 11.37 -57.67 17.43
CA SER A 58 10.44 -56.68 16.87
C SER A 58 9.08 -56.71 17.56
N ALA A 59 8.52 -57.90 17.80
CA ALA A 59 7.28 -58.06 18.55
C ALA A 59 7.40 -57.54 20.00
N ILE A 60 8.54 -57.79 20.66
CA ILE A 60 8.83 -57.26 22.01
C ILE A 60 8.97 -55.73 22.00
N ARG A 61 9.68 -55.15 21.02
CA ARG A 61 9.87 -53.70 20.93
C ARG A 61 8.55 -52.97 20.69
N VAL A 62 7.73 -53.45 19.75
CA VAL A 62 6.45 -52.82 19.42
C VAL A 62 5.39 -53.04 20.51
N CYS A 63 5.16 -54.30 20.92
CA CYS A 63 4.04 -54.68 21.77
C CYS A 63 4.41 -54.99 23.23
N GLY A 64 5.68 -55.29 23.52
CA GLY A 64 6.16 -55.80 24.81
C GLY A 64 6.01 -54.82 25.99
N THR A 65 5.87 -55.38 27.20
CA THR A 65 5.88 -54.63 28.46
C THR A 65 7.25 -53.98 28.71
N PRO A 66 7.34 -52.92 29.53
CA PRO A 66 8.63 -52.35 29.91
C PRO A 66 9.63 -53.40 30.46
N SER A 67 9.13 -54.42 31.17
CA SER A 67 9.93 -55.55 31.64
C SER A 67 10.48 -56.44 30.51
N LEU A 68 9.66 -56.76 29.50
CA LEU A 68 10.10 -57.50 28.32
C LEU A 68 11.09 -56.69 27.47
N ARG A 69 10.89 -55.37 27.37
CA ARG A 69 11.86 -54.46 26.74
C ARG A 69 13.17 -54.39 27.54
N ALA A 70 13.11 -54.44 28.87
CA ALA A 70 14.29 -54.51 29.72
C ALA A 70 15.09 -55.80 29.51
N PHE A 71 14.42 -56.93 29.29
CA PHE A 71 15.06 -58.22 29.00
C PHE A 71 15.94 -58.19 27.75
N ILE A 72 15.54 -57.43 26.72
CA ILE A 72 16.36 -57.22 25.51
C ILE A 72 17.30 -56.00 25.61
N GLY A 73 17.48 -55.43 26.81
CA GLY A 73 18.35 -54.27 27.04
C GLY A 73 17.78 -52.93 26.54
N ARG A 74 16.47 -52.83 26.30
CA ARG A 74 15.78 -51.66 25.72
C ARG A 74 14.71 -51.06 26.64
N ALA A 75 14.89 -51.17 27.96
CA ALA A 75 13.91 -50.69 28.96
C ALA A 75 13.53 -49.21 28.80
N GLN A 76 14.49 -48.36 28.39
CA GLN A 76 14.35 -46.92 28.24
C GLN A 76 14.04 -46.47 26.79
N GLU A 77 13.74 -47.42 25.89
CA GLU A 77 13.40 -47.09 24.51
C GLU A 77 12.06 -46.34 24.44
N GLY A 78 12.07 -45.16 23.80
CA GLY A 78 10.87 -44.36 23.55
C GLY A 78 9.87 -45.11 22.67
N ALA A 79 8.57 -44.84 22.86
CA ALA A 79 7.52 -45.53 22.10
C ALA A 79 7.61 -45.28 20.59
N GLY A 80 8.10 -44.10 20.18
CA GLY A 80 8.39 -43.74 18.81
C GLY A 80 9.56 -44.51 18.20
N ASN A 81 10.61 -44.86 18.94
CA ASN A 81 11.79 -45.55 18.38
C ASN A 81 11.44 -46.91 17.77
N ALA A 82 10.65 -47.70 18.50
CA ALA A 82 10.15 -48.98 18.01
C ALA A 82 9.17 -48.81 16.84
N GLU A 83 8.40 -47.71 16.82
CA GLU A 83 7.46 -47.42 15.74
C GLU A 83 8.18 -47.05 14.44
N ALA A 84 9.14 -46.11 14.50
CA ALA A 84 9.88 -45.64 13.34
C ALA A 84 10.60 -46.78 12.61
N GLU A 85 11.09 -47.77 13.33
CA GLU A 85 11.83 -48.88 12.73
C GLU A 85 10.94 -50.01 12.20
N LEU A 86 9.76 -50.25 12.80
CA LEU A 86 9.05 -51.52 12.64
C LEU A 86 7.59 -51.40 12.17
N CYS A 87 6.94 -50.25 12.34
CA CYS A 87 5.52 -50.08 12.00
C CYS A 87 5.37 -49.29 10.70
N SER A 88 4.31 -49.49 9.90
CA SER A 88 3.98 -48.65 8.72
C SER A 88 3.33 -47.30 9.09
N SER A 89 2.98 -47.14 10.38
CA SER A 89 2.22 -46.02 10.90
C SER A 89 3.04 -44.76 11.12
N THR A 90 2.35 -43.63 11.08
CA THR A 90 2.84 -42.33 11.57
C THR A 90 2.15 -42.01 12.89
N SER A 91 2.82 -41.25 13.76
CA SER A 91 2.30 -40.84 15.06
C SER A 91 2.81 -39.44 15.42
N ARG A 92 2.46 -38.96 16.63
CA ARG A 92 2.96 -37.67 17.14
C ARG A 92 4.50 -37.63 17.26
N GLU A 93 5.14 -38.78 17.40
CA GLU A 93 6.60 -38.91 17.58
C GLU A 93 7.32 -39.29 16.29
N VAL A 94 6.62 -39.90 15.32
CA VAL A 94 7.20 -40.48 14.10
C VAL A 94 6.52 -39.93 12.86
N CYS A 95 7.30 -39.34 11.96
CA CYS A 95 6.85 -38.85 10.66
C CYS A 95 7.75 -39.39 9.53
N GLU A 96 7.30 -39.24 8.29
CA GLU A 96 8.00 -39.67 7.09
C GLU A 96 8.38 -38.45 6.23
N LEU A 97 9.63 -38.38 5.80
CA LEU A 97 10.15 -37.34 4.91
C LEU A 97 10.95 -37.96 3.76
N TYR A 98 10.99 -37.28 2.63
CA TYR A 98 11.84 -37.67 1.51
C TYR A 98 13.27 -37.14 1.70
N ASN A 99 14.27 -37.98 1.41
CA ASN A 99 15.69 -37.65 1.37
C ASN A 99 16.44 -38.52 0.35
N ASN A 100 17.19 -37.91 -0.58
CA ASN A 100 18.12 -38.58 -1.51
C ASN A 100 17.60 -39.89 -2.14
N GLY A 101 16.46 -39.85 -2.83
CA GLY A 101 15.91 -41.01 -3.56
C GLY A 101 15.15 -42.01 -2.68
N GLY A 102 14.93 -41.72 -1.40
CA GLY A 102 14.20 -42.58 -0.47
C GLY A 102 13.31 -41.81 0.50
N ILE A 103 12.40 -42.53 1.15
CA ILE A 103 11.61 -42.00 2.27
C ILE A 103 12.28 -42.46 3.55
N ALA A 104 12.65 -41.50 4.38
CA ALA A 104 13.21 -41.69 5.70
C ALA A 104 12.15 -41.43 6.76
N ARG A 105 12.20 -42.21 7.85
CA ARG A 105 11.40 -41.95 9.04
C ARG A 105 12.19 -41.15 10.03
N VAL A 106 11.54 -40.14 10.60
CA VAL A 106 12.21 -39.12 11.38
C VAL A 106 11.43 -38.88 12.65
N PHE A 107 12.17 -38.69 13.74
CA PHE A 107 11.60 -38.32 15.04
C PHE A 107 11.35 -36.83 15.08
N GLY A 108 10.12 -36.44 15.39
CA GLY A 108 9.76 -35.02 15.51
C GLY A 108 8.48 -34.69 14.77
N ARG A 109 8.24 -33.39 14.58
CA ARG A 109 7.03 -32.87 13.93
C ARG A 109 7.37 -32.09 12.66
N PRO A 110 7.96 -32.75 11.65
CA PRO A 110 8.29 -32.06 10.44
C PRO A 110 7.03 -31.66 9.66
N LYS A 111 7.20 -30.62 8.86
CA LYS A 111 6.21 -30.01 7.99
C LYS A 111 6.20 -30.77 6.67
N LEU A 112 5.04 -31.34 6.37
CA LEU A 112 4.72 -32.02 5.13
C LEU A 112 3.26 -31.70 4.82
N LEU A 113 2.98 -31.25 3.60
CA LEU A 113 1.65 -30.87 3.17
C LEU A 113 1.12 -31.90 2.18
N GLU A 114 -0.06 -32.45 2.47
CA GLU A 114 -0.82 -33.32 1.59
C GLU A 114 -2.09 -32.58 1.14
N ILE A 115 -2.32 -32.50 -0.16
CA ILE A 115 -3.52 -31.86 -0.71
C ILE A 115 -4.14 -32.67 -1.84
N VAL A 116 -5.45 -32.48 -2.01
CA VAL A 116 -6.26 -32.98 -3.11
C VAL A 116 -6.69 -31.80 -3.96
N HIS A 117 -6.41 -31.85 -5.26
CA HIS A 117 -6.91 -30.91 -6.26
C HIS A 117 -8.13 -31.51 -6.97
N ASP A 118 -9.26 -30.83 -6.83
CA ASP A 118 -10.53 -31.14 -7.49
C ASP A 118 -10.64 -30.34 -8.79
N GLN A 119 -10.57 -31.03 -9.93
CA GLN A 119 -10.69 -30.39 -11.25
C GLN A 119 -12.13 -29.99 -11.59
N ASN A 120 -13.13 -30.49 -10.84
CA ASN A 120 -14.54 -30.15 -11.00
C ASN A 120 -15.00 -29.09 -9.97
N ALA A 121 -14.05 -28.40 -9.33
CA ALA A 121 -14.34 -27.37 -8.34
C ALA A 121 -15.27 -26.28 -8.90
N THR A 122 -16.27 -25.91 -8.12
CA THR A 122 -17.27 -24.91 -8.52
C THR A 122 -16.72 -23.50 -8.32
N ARG A 123 -17.38 -22.50 -8.91
CA ARG A 123 -17.01 -21.08 -8.69
C ARG A 123 -17.04 -20.70 -7.20
N GLU A 124 -17.93 -21.30 -6.41
CA GLU A 124 -18.05 -21.05 -4.97
C GLU A 124 -16.84 -21.60 -4.19
N ASP A 125 -16.14 -22.60 -4.73
CA ASP A 125 -14.92 -23.12 -4.11
C ASP A 125 -13.76 -22.11 -4.21
N PHE A 126 -13.69 -21.33 -5.29
CA PHE A 126 -12.59 -20.38 -5.54
C PHE A 126 -12.68 -19.07 -4.75
N PHE A 127 -13.87 -18.66 -4.31
CA PHE A 127 -14.07 -17.35 -3.70
C PHE A 127 -14.78 -17.46 -2.35
N ARG A 128 -14.46 -16.54 -1.43
CA ARG A 128 -15.17 -16.47 -0.14
C ARG A 128 -16.61 -16.03 -0.38
N THR A 129 -17.58 -16.87 -0.04
CA THR A 129 -19.01 -16.56 -0.15
C THR A 129 -19.59 -15.94 1.13
N THR A 130 -18.92 -16.19 2.26
CA THR A 130 -19.22 -15.61 3.58
C THR A 130 -17.91 -15.23 4.32
N PRO A 131 -17.95 -14.30 5.29
CA PRO A 131 -16.78 -13.89 6.09
C PRO A 131 -16.11 -15.06 6.81
N ASP A 132 -16.92 -16.01 7.31
CA ASP A 132 -16.44 -17.13 8.13
C ASP A 132 -16.04 -18.36 7.28
N SER A 133 -16.46 -18.42 6.01
CA SER A 133 -16.07 -19.47 5.07
C SER A 133 -14.73 -19.17 4.41
N GLN A 134 -13.82 -20.15 4.41
CA GLN A 134 -12.57 -20.06 3.66
C GLN A 134 -12.77 -20.54 2.21
N ALA A 135 -12.30 -19.77 1.24
CA ALA A 135 -12.21 -20.25 -0.15
C ALA A 135 -11.24 -21.44 -0.21
N THR A 136 -11.71 -22.58 -0.70
CA THR A 136 -10.94 -23.83 -0.80
C THR A 136 -10.12 -23.87 -2.08
N ALA A 137 -10.45 -23.06 -3.08
CA ALA A 137 -9.78 -22.99 -4.38
C ALA A 137 -9.72 -24.34 -5.11
N GLY A 138 -10.67 -25.25 -4.87
CA GLY A 138 -10.56 -26.62 -5.35
C GLY A 138 -9.39 -27.41 -4.73
N ILE A 139 -8.72 -26.87 -3.70
CA ILE A 139 -7.62 -27.48 -2.95
C ILE A 139 -8.09 -27.82 -1.54
N TYR A 140 -8.10 -29.12 -1.25
CA TYR A 140 -8.60 -29.67 0.01
C TYR A 140 -7.52 -30.50 0.69
N LEU A 141 -7.55 -30.57 2.03
CA LEU A 141 -6.89 -31.68 2.72
C LEU A 141 -7.69 -32.96 2.42
N PHE A 142 -7.03 -34.12 2.34
CA PHE A 142 -7.71 -35.38 2.02
C PHE A 142 -8.86 -35.67 3.00
N LYS A 143 -8.66 -35.39 4.29
CA LYS A 143 -9.69 -35.50 5.35
C LYS A 143 -10.92 -34.61 5.13
N ASP A 144 -10.75 -33.45 4.52
CA ASP A 144 -11.83 -32.48 4.26
C ASP A 144 -12.54 -32.83 2.95
N TYR A 145 -11.80 -33.33 1.96
CA TYR A 145 -12.33 -33.77 0.67
C TYR A 145 -13.32 -34.93 0.83
N ILE A 146 -13.04 -35.88 1.73
CA ILE A 146 -13.94 -37.01 2.03
C ILE A 146 -15.23 -36.58 2.76
N LYS A 147 -15.35 -35.33 3.21
CA LYS A 147 -16.61 -34.83 3.79
C LYS A 147 -17.56 -34.23 2.74
N LYS A 148 -17.12 -34.04 1.49
CA LYS A 148 -17.90 -33.43 0.39
C LYS A 148 -18.89 -34.46 -0.18
N ASP A 149 -20.07 -34.04 -0.62
CA ASP A 149 -21.15 -34.94 -1.07
C ASP A 149 -20.87 -35.65 -2.42
N ASN A 150 -19.96 -35.12 -3.26
CA ASN A 150 -19.63 -35.66 -4.59
C ASN A 150 -18.21 -36.27 -4.61
N GLN A 151 -18.07 -37.54 -4.19
CA GLN A 151 -16.75 -38.18 -3.98
C GLN A 151 -16.37 -39.18 -5.08
N ASP A 152 -15.12 -39.07 -5.52
CA ASP A 152 -14.42 -40.10 -6.32
C ASP A 152 -13.96 -41.29 -5.48
N TRP A 153 -13.93 -41.16 -4.15
CA TRP A 153 -13.31 -42.13 -3.24
C TRP A 153 -14.36 -42.86 -2.40
N GLN A 154 -14.10 -44.14 -2.13
CA GLN A 154 -14.92 -44.98 -1.27
C GLN A 154 -14.02 -45.72 -0.28
N GLU A 155 -14.44 -45.79 0.98
CA GLU A 155 -13.76 -46.58 1.99
C GLU A 155 -14.10 -48.07 1.84
N ILE A 156 -13.09 -48.93 1.72
CA ILE A 156 -13.29 -50.39 1.58
C ILE A 156 -13.42 -51.07 2.95
N THR A 157 -12.64 -50.61 3.93
CA THR A 157 -12.49 -51.30 5.21
C THR A 157 -13.37 -50.71 6.30
N ARG A 158 -14.67 -51.03 6.31
CA ARG A 158 -15.43 -51.08 7.56
C ARG A 158 -15.27 -52.49 8.12
N ARG A 159 -14.38 -52.69 9.11
CA ARG A 159 -14.38 -53.97 9.86
C ARG A 159 -15.73 -54.03 10.59
N VAL A 160 -16.51 -55.06 10.30
CA VAL A 160 -17.86 -55.34 10.85
C VAL A 160 -17.88 -55.46 12.39
N SER A 161 -16.76 -55.32 13.09
CA SER A 161 -16.67 -55.42 14.55
C SER A 161 -16.88 -54.11 15.32
N ASP A 162 -16.99 -52.96 14.65
CA ASP A 162 -17.15 -51.66 15.34
C ASP A 162 -18.62 -51.25 15.56
N GLU A 163 -19.60 -52.03 15.05
CA GLU A 163 -21.03 -51.83 15.34
C GLU A 163 -21.38 -52.04 16.83
N GLU A 164 -20.55 -52.74 17.60
CA GLU A 164 -20.77 -52.97 19.03
C GLU A 164 -20.16 -51.89 19.95
N LYS A 165 -19.45 -50.88 19.41
CA LYS A 165 -18.87 -49.79 20.22
C LYS A 165 -19.52 -48.42 20.02
N GLU A 166 -20.42 -48.27 19.05
CA GLU A 166 -21.16 -47.02 18.81
C GLU A 166 -22.40 -46.83 19.70
N ALA A 167 -22.70 -47.75 20.62
CA ALA A 167 -23.86 -47.61 21.52
C ALA A 167 -23.63 -46.67 22.73
N MET A 168 -22.43 -46.10 22.94
CA MET A 168 -22.17 -45.14 24.02
C MET A 168 -20.95 -44.26 23.73
N LYS A 169 -21.15 -43.04 23.19
CA LYS A 169 -20.67 -41.76 23.76
C LYS A 169 -20.73 -40.57 22.78
N ASP A 170 -21.44 -39.55 23.25
CA ASP A 170 -21.46 -38.10 23.00
C ASP A 170 -20.69 -37.46 21.83
N GLU A 171 -21.45 -36.62 21.11
CA GLU A 171 -21.07 -35.64 20.11
C GLU A 171 -20.17 -34.53 20.70
N SER A 172 -18.85 -34.73 20.70
CA SER A 172 -17.87 -33.63 20.59
C SER A 172 -16.47 -34.18 20.29
N ASP A 173 -15.86 -33.73 19.20
CA ASP A 173 -14.48 -34.01 18.75
C ASP A 173 -14.14 -35.45 18.28
N ASN A 174 -14.63 -35.81 17.09
CA ASN A 174 -14.21 -37.02 16.35
C ASN A 174 -12.97 -36.76 15.45
N ASP A 175 -11.90 -36.19 16.03
CA ASP A 175 -10.63 -35.90 15.32
C ASP A 175 -9.59 -37.04 15.44
N GLN A 176 -9.98 -38.21 15.98
CA GLN A 176 -9.08 -39.36 16.25
C GLN A 176 -9.03 -40.44 15.15
N ASP A 177 -9.68 -40.24 14.00
CA ASP A 177 -9.88 -41.29 12.97
C ASP A 177 -8.97 -41.21 11.73
N PHE A 178 -7.91 -40.39 11.76
CA PHE A 178 -6.88 -40.29 10.72
C PHE A 178 -5.48 -40.21 11.34
N ALA A 179 -4.46 -40.59 10.56
CA ALA A 179 -3.08 -40.36 10.98
C ALA A 179 -2.75 -38.86 11.05
N ILE A 180 -1.98 -38.46 12.07
CA ILE A 180 -1.60 -37.05 12.31
C ILE A 180 -0.73 -36.51 11.16
N HIS A 181 0.10 -37.37 10.58
CA HIS A 181 0.99 -37.05 9.46
C HIS A 181 0.74 -38.02 8.30
N PRO A 182 0.85 -37.58 7.05
CA PRO A 182 0.56 -38.43 5.89
C PRO A 182 1.62 -39.53 5.73
N ASN A 183 1.18 -40.72 5.33
CA ASN A 183 2.04 -41.89 5.15
C ASN A 183 2.66 -41.88 3.73
N LEU A 184 3.85 -41.30 3.57
CA LEU A 184 4.53 -41.26 2.27
C LEU A 184 4.97 -42.66 1.82
N SER A 185 5.42 -43.53 2.73
CA SER A 185 5.90 -44.87 2.39
C SER A 185 4.80 -45.75 1.79
N LEU A 186 3.58 -45.65 2.30
CA LEU A 186 2.42 -46.41 1.85
C LEU A 186 1.81 -45.88 0.56
N ASN A 187 1.78 -44.55 0.39
CA ASN A 187 1.08 -43.90 -0.72
C ASN A 187 2.00 -43.50 -1.88
N VAL A 188 3.30 -43.30 -1.63
CA VAL A 188 4.26 -42.81 -2.63
C VAL A 188 5.41 -43.79 -2.81
N GLY A 189 6.16 -44.12 -1.74
CA GLY A 189 7.47 -44.76 -1.87
C GLY A 189 7.49 -46.24 -2.23
N ILE A 190 6.38 -46.96 -2.05
CA ILE A 190 6.29 -48.40 -2.31
C ILE A 190 5.34 -48.63 -3.49
N LYS A 191 5.88 -49.01 -4.65
CA LYS A 191 5.04 -49.53 -5.74
C LYS A 191 4.46 -50.88 -5.29
N GLN A 192 3.16 -50.94 -5.04
CA GLN A 192 2.50 -52.14 -4.53
C GLN A 192 2.49 -53.22 -5.61
N GLY A 193 3.21 -54.33 -5.36
CA GLY A 193 3.12 -55.52 -6.20
C GLY A 193 1.74 -56.18 -6.10
N SER A 194 1.35 -56.94 -7.12
CA SER A 194 0.07 -57.65 -7.12
C SER A 194 -0.05 -58.58 -5.91
N LYS A 195 -1.19 -58.55 -5.20
CA LYS A 195 -1.49 -59.45 -4.07
C LYS A 195 -1.26 -60.92 -4.44
N HIS A 196 -1.55 -61.28 -5.69
CA HIS A 196 -1.35 -62.63 -6.24
C HIS A 196 0.10 -63.09 -6.18
N TRP A 197 1.05 -62.18 -6.33
CA TRP A 197 2.48 -62.50 -6.29
C TRP A 197 2.96 -62.83 -4.87
N PHE A 198 2.47 -62.09 -3.87
CA PHE A 198 2.74 -62.39 -2.46
C PHE A 198 2.13 -63.72 -2.04
N THR A 199 0.89 -64.01 -2.45
CA THR A 199 0.26 -65.31 -2.18
C THR A 199 0.98 -66.46 -2.86
N ALA A 200 1.43 -66.28 -4.11
CA ALA A 200 2.18 -67.31 -4.84
C ALA A 200 3.52 -67.63 -4.15
N ALA A 201 4.24 -66.61 -3.69
CA ALA A 201 5.48 -66.79 -2.96
C ALA A 201 5.28 -67.49 -1.61
N ALA A 202 4.18 -67.21 -0.90
CA ALA A 202 3.84 -67.90 0.34
C ALA A 202 3.55 -69.39 0.11
N ILE A 203 2.78 -69.72 -0.93
CA ILE A 203 2.49 -71.11 -1.33
C ILE A 203 3.80 -71.84 -1.69
N PHE A 204 4.66 -71.19 -2.48
CA PHE A 204 5.95 -71.73 -2.87
C PHE A 204 6.86 -72.03 -1.65
N GLY A 205 6.90 -71.13 -0.67
CA GLY A 205 7.62 -71.35 0.58
C GLY A 205 7.08 -72.52 1.40
N GLY A 206 5.76 -72.64 1.50
CA GLY A 206 5.12 -73.79 2.15
C GLY A 206 5.46 -75.12 1.48
N LEU A 207 5.44 -75.15 0.14
CA LEU A 207 5.81 -76.34 -0.64
C LEU A 207 7.29 -76.71 -0.44
N LEU A 208 8.21 -75.74 -0.49
CA LEU A 208 9.63 -75.99 -0.24
C LEU A 208 9.88 -76.57 1.15
N GLN A 209 9.29 -75.99 2.20
CA GLN A 209 9.48 -76.46 3.57
C GLN A 209 8.88 -77.87 3.77
N SER A 210 7.71 -78.14 3.18
CA SER A 210 7.11 -79.48 3.21
C SER A 210 7.98 -80.52 2.50
N SER A 211 8.60 -80.15 1.37
CA SER A 211 9.51 -81.03 0.62
C SER A 211 10.77 -81.38 1.42
N VAL A 212 11.31 -80.46 2.21
CA VAL A 212 12.48 -80.75 3.07
C VAL A 212 12.09 -81.74 4.19
N LEU A 213 10.91 -81.59 4.79
CA LEU A 213 10.40 -82.52 5.80
C LEU A 213 10.14 -83.92 5.20
N VAL A 214 9.53 -83.99 4.01
CA VAL A 214 9.34 -85.27 3.29
C VAL A 214 10.69 -85.90 2.94
N TRP A 215 11.66 -85.11 2.44
CA TRP A 215 13.01 -85.61 2.19
C TRP A 215 13.70 -86.09 3.47
N ALA A 216 13.49 -85.44 4.62
CA ALA A 216 14.00 -85.91 5.91
C ALA A 216 13.43 -87.29 6.28
N THR A 217 12.14 -87.52 6.04
CA THR A 217 11.52 -88.85 6.24
C THR A 217 12.09 -89.90 5.28
N ILE A 218 12.20 -89.59 3.98
CA ILE A 218 12.72 -90.54 2.98
C ILE A 218 14.20 -90.85 3.23
N ALA A 219 15.02 -89.82 3.50
CA ALA A 219 16.44 -89.97 3.75
C ALA A 219 16.70 -90.90 4.95
N ARG A 220 15.87 -90.80 5.99
CA ARG A 220 15.89 -91.72 7.13
C ARG A 220 15.54 -93.16 6.76
N TYR A 221 14.42 -93.38 6.06
CA TYR A 221 13.95 -94.75 5.84
C TYR A 221 14.73 -95.48 4.72
N LYS A 222 15.38 -94.75 3.80
CA LYS A 222 16.05 -95.32 2.62
C LYS A 222 17.58 -95.47 2.73
N PHE A 223 18.28 -94.62 3.48
CA PHE A 223 19.77 -94.63 3.57
C PHE A 223 20.31 -95.25 4.88
N ASN A 224 19.49 -96.05 5.57
CA ASN A 224 19.79 -96.54 6.92
C ASN A 224 20.74 -97.75 6.92
N ASP A 225 22.05 -97.52 6.74
CA ASP A 225 23.07 -98.58 6.84
C ASP A 225 24.23 -98.29 7.82
N MET A 226 24.13 -97.26 8.67
CA MET A 226 25.16 -96.98 9.70
C MET A 226 24.53 -96.45 11.00
N ARG A 227 24.57 -97.31 12.04
CA ARG A 227 24.25 -97.12 13.49
C ARG A 227 22.81 -96.71 13.86
N ARG A 228 22.17 -97.55 14.69
CA ARG A 228 20.95 -97.23 15.44
C ARG A 228 21.33 -96.63 16.80
N ASP A 229 21.36 -95.31 16.89
CA ASP A 229 21.51 -94.61 18.17
C ASP A 229 20.12 -94.15 18.67
N ILE A 230 19.95 -94.02 20.00
CA ILE A 230 18.68 -93.53 20.61
C ILE A 230 18.28 -92.15 20.06
N GLN A 231 19.28 -91.39 19.60
CA GLN A 231 19.14 -90.08 18.95
C GLN A 231 18.27 -90.13 17.69
N ASP A 232 18.22 -91.29 17.03
CA ASP A 232 17.47 -91.46 15.79
C ASP A 232 15.96 -91.43 16.04
N THR A 233 15.44 -91.91 17.17
CA THR A 233 13.97 -92.06 17.34
C THR A 233 13.25 -90.72 17.45
N TYR A 234 13.87 -89.71 18.07
CA TYR A 234 13.25 -88.41 18.28
C TYR A 234 13.53 -87.37 17.18
N ALA A 235 14.56 -87.54 16.35
CA ALA A 235 15.04 -86.51 15.41
C ALA A 235 13.96 -85.94 14.46
N ILE A 236 13.18 -86.80 13.79
CA ILE A 236 12.15 -86.36 12.83
C ILE A 236 10.91 -85.78 13.51
N PRO A 237 10.30 -86.45 14.52
CA PRO A 237 9.20 -85.85 15.27
C PRO A 237 9.54 -84.47 15.83
N LEU A 238 10.76 -84.30 16.37
CA LEU A 238 11.22 -83.02 16.90
C LEU A 238 11.39 -81.96 15.81
N ALA A 239 11.90 -82.33 14.63
CA ALA A 239 12.03 -81.42 13.49
C ALA A 239 10.66 -80.96 12.97
N VAL A 240 9.70 -81.87 12.82
CA VAL A 240 8.34 -81.55 12.34
C VAL A 240 7.57 -80.68 13.35
N ILE A 241 7.58 -81.07 14.63
CA ILE A 241 6.95 -80.31 15.72
C ILE A 241 7.61 -78.93 15.85
N GLY A 242 8.94 -78.89 15.80
CA GLY A 242 9.72 -77.65 15.86
C GLY A 242 9.38 -76.69 14.71
N THR A 243 9.36 -77.17 13.46
CA THR A 243 8.98 -76.34 12.30
C THR A 243 7.54 -75.82 12.42
N CYS A 244 6.59 -76.64 12.87
CA CYS A 244 5.20 -76.21 13.05
C CYS A 244 5.06 -75.13 14.13
N LEU A 245 5.69 -75.33 15.30
CA LEU A 245 5.69 -74.35 16.39
C LEU A 245 6.39 -73.04 16.00
N LEU A 246 7.46 -73.12 15.19
CA LEU A 246 8.16 -71.96 14.67
C LEU A 246 7.27 -71.16 13.70
N CYS A 247 6.59 -71.83 12.76
CA CYS A 247 5.66 -71.17 11.83
C CYS A 247 4.46 -70.54 12.57
N LEU A 248 3.88 -71.22 13.57
CA LEU A 248 2.80 -70.67 14.38
C LEU A 248 3.26 -69.48 15.23
N GLY A 249 4.41 -69.60 15.89
CA GLY A 249 4.97 -68.54 16.71
C GLY A 249 5.32 -67.28 15.89
N THR A 250 5.95 -67.45 14.73
CA THR A 250 6.24 -66.33 13.81
C THR A 250 4.96 -65.70 13.25
N GLY A 251 3.93 -66.49 12.94
CA GLY A 251 2.61 -65.99 12.55
C GLY A 251 1.92 -65.17 13.64
N LEU A 252 1.99 -65.61 14.90
CA LEU A 252 1.47 -64.86 16.05
C LEU A 252 2.25 -63.55 16.28
N CYS A 253 3.58 -63.57 16.13
CA CYS A 253 4.39 -62.35 16.19
C CYS A 253 3.98 -61.32 15.11
N ALA A 254 3.74 -61.78 13.88
CA ALA A 254 3.28 -60.92 12.80
C ALA A 254 1.88 -60.34 13.08
N ALA A 255 0.94 -61.16 13.55
CA ALA A 255 -0.41 -60.73 13.92
C ALA A 255 -0.43 -59.70 15.06
N LEU A 256 0.49 -59.83 16.05
CA LEU A 256 0.64 -58.86 17.13
C LEU A 256 1.16 -57.51 16.64
N ILE A 257 2.14 -57.51 15.72
CA ILE A 257 2.67 -56.29 15.13
C ILE A 257 1.58 -55.60 14.30
N GLU A 258 0.85 -56.33 13.46
CA GLU A 258 -0.25 -55.79 12.65
C GLU A 258 -1.40 -55.26 13.52
N GLY A 259 -1.72 -55.94 14.62
CA GLY A 259 -2.73 -55.51 15.59
C GLY A 259 -2.38 -54.25 16.39
N SER A 260 -1.13 -53.76 16.30
CA SER A 260 -0.68 -52.54 16.98
C SER A 260 -0.96 -51.25 16.18
N THR A 261 -1.33 -51.38 14.91
CA THR A 261 -1.63 -50.29 13.99
C THR A 261 -3.07 -50.39 13.47
N LYS A 262 -3.73 -49.24 13.31
CA LYS A 262 -5.02 -49.12 12.62
C LYS A 262 -4.75 -48.56 11.23
N GLU A 263 -5.33 -49.19 10.21
CA GLU A 263 -5.22 -48.74 8.82
C GLU A 263 -6.61 -48.51 8.24
N ARG A 264 -6.80 -47.40 7.52
CA ARG A 264 -7.98 -47.14 6.69
C ARG A 264 -7.56 -47.07 5.23
N ILE A 265 -8.34 -47.73 4.38
CA ILE A 265 -8.06 -47.86 2.96
C ILE A 265 -9.23 -47.26 2.18
N PHE A 266 -8.89 -46.29 1.35
CA PHE A 266 -9.79 -45.64 0.41
C PHE A 266 -9.40 -46.05 -1.01
N GLU A 267 -10.39 -46.39 -1.82
CA GLU A 267 -10.20 -46.73 -3.24
C GLU A 267 -11.12 -45.88 -4.10
N ARG A 268 -10.63 -45.54 -5.29
CA ARG A 268 -11.41 -44.76 -6.25
C ARG A 268 -12.55 -45.61 -6.80
N ARG A 269 -13.73 -45.00 -6.91
CA ARG A 269 -14.89 -45.65 -7.54
C ARG A 269 -14.55 -45.96 -9.01
N PRO A 270 -14.81 -47.19 -9.48
CA PRO A 270 -14.61 -47.53 -10.89
C PRO A 270 -15.57 -46.70 -11.74
N LYS A 271 -15.08 -46.11 -12.84
CA LYS A 271 -15.91 -45.40 -13.81
C LYS A 271 -16.95 -46.36 -14.39
N SER A 272 -18.24 -46.05 -14.27
CA SER A 272 -19.31 -46.80 -14.95
C SER A 272 -19.40 -46.36 -16.41
N ASP A 273 -19.45 -47.31 -17.34
CA ASP A 273 -19.67 -47.06 -18.78
C ASP A 273 -20.97 -46.26 -18.99
N GLY A 274 -20.86 -44.93 -19.15
CA GLY A 274 -21.98 -44.02 -19.33
C GLY A 274 -21.81 -42.65 -18.67
N ASP A 275 -20.91 -42.52 -17.70
CA ASP A 275 -20.54 -41.21 -17.14
C ASP A 275 -19.46 -40.60 -18.06
N GLY A 276 -19.63 -39.34 -18.47
CA GLY A 276 -18.69 -38.65 -19.36
C GLY A 276 -17.27 -38.57 -18.77
N ASP A 277 -16.32 -37.96 -19.48
CA ASP A 277 -14.95 -37.70 -18.98
C ASP A 277 -14.97 -36.79 -17.73
N THR A 278 -15.36 -37.33 -16.58
CA THR A 278 -15.28 -36.66 -15.30
C THR A 278 -13.81 -36.58 -14.92
N ALA A 279 -13.32 -35.35 -14.83
CA ALA A 279 -11.94 -35.04 -14.51
C ALA A 279 -11.63 -35.56 -13.10
N THR A 280 -10.72 -36.53 -12.99
CA THR A 280 -10.45 -37.22 -11.72
C THR A 280 -9.59 -36.34 -10.81
N SER A 281 -9.94 -36.27 -9.52
CA SER A 281 -9.13 -35.57 -8.51
C SER A 281 -7.67 -36.06 -8.47
N GLN A 282 -6.71 -35.18 -8.17
CA GLN A 282 -5.28 -35.49 -8.06
C GLN A 282 -4.76 -35.20 -6.65
N ILE A 283 -3.83 -36.03 -6.16
CA ILE A 283 -3.22 -35.85 -4.83
C ILE A 283 -1.76 -35.44 -5.00
N TYR A 284 -1.37 -34.39 -4.28
CA TYR A 284 -0.02 -33.84 -4.27
C TYR A 284 0.55 -33.88 -2.86
N TRP A 285 1.83 -34.22 -2.75
CA TRP A 285 2.62 -34.13 -1.52
C TRP A 285 3.73 -33.12 -1.69
N VAL A 286 3.87 -32.18 -0.75
CA VAL A 286 4.87 -31.10 -0.80
C VAL A 286 5.59 -30.99 0.55
N GLN A 287 6.92 -31.05 0.50
CA GLN A 287 7.83 -30.91 1.63
C GLN A 287 8.73 -29.68 1.40
N PRO A 288 8.84 -28.77 2.37
CA PRO A 288 9.76 -27.64 2.29
C PRO A 288 11.21 -28.12 2.45
N GLY A 289 12.12 -27.52 1.68
CA GLY A 289 13.54 -27.84 1.74
C GLY A 289 14.26 -27.21 2.93
N THR A 290 15.42 -27.78 3.26
CA THR A 290 16.26 -27.40 4.40
C THR A 290 15.55 -27.43 5.75
N GLN A 291 14.55 -28.30 5.85
CA GLN A 291 13.94 -28.62 7.12
C GLN A 291 14.91 -29.45 7.96
N PHE A 292 15.26 -28.93 9.13
CA PHE A 292 16.13 -29.63 10.08
C PHE A 292 15.28 -30.45 11.04
N VAL A 293 15.62 -31.73 11.16
CA VAL A 293 15.03 -32.61 12.17
C VAL A 293 16.16 -33.35 12.88
N GLY A 294 16.39 -33.00 14.14
CA GLY A 294 17.64 -33.34 14.82
C GLY A 294 18.82 -32.68 14.08
N ASP A 295 19.86 -33.45 13.79
CA ASP A 295 21.08 -32.99 13.11
C ASP A 295 21.02 -33.18 11.57
N GLN A 296 19.90 -33.65 11.03
CA GLN A 296 19.73 -33.94 9.60
C GLN A 296 18.93 -32.85 8.89
N ALA A 297 19.37 -32.46 7.69
CA ALA A 297 18.66 -31.58 6.79
C ALA A 297 17.96 -32.39 5.68
N PHE A 298 16.73 -32.02 5.36
CA PHE A 298 15.93 -32.66 4.32
C PHE A 298 15.67 -31.69 3.15
N ASP A 299 15.81 -32.17 1.92
CA ASP A 299 15.65 -31.38 0.70
C ASP A 299 14.19 -31.13 0.32
N SER A 300 13.96 -30.20 -0.61
CA SER A 300 12.64 -29.89 -1.14
C SER A 300 12.08 -31.11 -1.89
N PHE A 301 10.82 -31.47 -1.66
CA PHE A 301 10.18 -32.60 -2.32
C PHE A 301 8.76 -32.24 -2.75
N ALA A 302 8.44 -32.56 -4.01
CA ALA A 302 7.07 -32.53 -4.51
C ALA A 302 6.82 -33.73 -5.41
N TYR A 303 5.68 -34.38 -5.22
CA TYR A 303 5.31 -35.57 -5.97
C TYR A 303 3.80 -35.61 -6.23
N THR A 304 3.44 -36.08 -7.44
CA THR A 304 2.09 -36.46 -7.82
C THR A 304 2.16 -37.74 -8.65
N HIS A 305 1.11 -38.54 -8.58
CA HIS A 305 0.94 -39.65 -9.51
C HIS A 305 0.49 -39.15 -10.89
N LYS A 306 0.77 -39.92 -11.94
CA LYS A 306 0.22 -39.68 -13.27
C LYS A 306 -1.31 -39.79 -13.23
N LYS A 307 -1.99 -39.02 -14.09
CA LYS A 307 -3.46 -38.97 -14.13
C LYS A 307 -4.02 -40.39 -14.30
N GLY A 308 -4.92 -40.79 -13.39
CA GLY A 308 -5.59 -42.09 -13.39
C GLY A 308 -4.82 -43.28 -12.80
N GLU A 309 -3.52 -43.18 -12.51
CA GLU A 309 -2.73 -44.32 -11.98
C GLU A 309 -2.93 -44.55 -10.46
N PHE A 310 -3.25 -43.51 -9.70
CA PHE A 310 -3.38 -43.60 -8.24
C PHE A 310 -4.80 -43.98 -7.81
N THR A 311 -5.05 -45.26 -7.60
CA THR A 311 -6.40 -45.78 -7.29
C THR A 311 -6.65 -46.02 -5.81
N ARG A 312 -5.62 -46.07 -4.97
CA ARG A 312 -5.72 -46.50 -3.58
C ARG A 312 -4.92 -45.60 -2.64
N TYR A 313 -5.59 -45.05 -1.63
CA TYR A 313 -5.00 -44.25 -0.56
C TYR A 313 -5.09 -45.00 0.78
N ILE A 314 -4.01 -44.96 1.56
CA ILE A 314 -3.90 -45.66 2.84
C ILE A 314 -3.42 -44.67 3.91
N THR A 315 -4.16 -44.58 5.00
CA THR A 315 -3.74 -43.86 6.21
C THR A 315 -3.60 -44.85 7.36
N SER A 316 -2.45 -44.81 8.06
CA SER A 316 -2.10 -45.77 9.12
C SER A 316 -1.52 -45.06 10.33
N TRP A 317 -2.07 -45.35 11.52
CA TRP A 317 -1.63 -44.78 12.79
C TRP A 317 -1.58 -45.83 13.90
N LYS A 318 -0.80 -45.54 14.94
CA LYS A 318 -0.61 -46.43 16.09
C LYS A 318 -1.73 -46.26 17.13
N ILE A 319 -2.22 -47.38 17.67
CA ILE A 319 -3.28 -47.41 18.68
C ILE A 319 -2.67 -47.44 20.09
N GLY A 320 -3.32 -46.80 21.06
CA GLY A 320 -2.98 -46.91 22.48
C GLY A 320 -3.06 -48.36 23.00
N ARG A 321 -2.21 -48.71 23.97
CA ARG A 321 -2.06 -50.09 24.48
C ARG A 321 -3.37 -50.62 25.09
N ASN A 322 -3.89 -51.72 24.57
CA ASN A 322 -4.89 -52.54 25.26
C ASN A 322 -4.21 -53.43 26.31
N GLY A 323 -4.70 -53.39 27.55
CA GLY A 323 -4.09 -54.07 28.71
C GLY A 323 -4.03 -55.61 28.64
N ASN A 324 -4.67 -56.24 27.65
CA ASN A 324 -4.83 -57.70 27.57
C ASN A 324 -3.83 -58.43 26.64
N ASN A 325 -2.91 -57.71 26.00
CA ASN A 325 -2.02 -58.29 24.97
C ASN A 325 -0.77 -58.99 25.54
N GLY A 326 -0.50 -58.88 26.84
CA GLY A 326 0.70 -59.43 27.48
C GLY A 326 0.84 -60.95 27.36
N ALA A 327 -0.27 -61.69 27.52
CA ALA A 327 -0.29 -63.15 27.44
C ALA A 327 0.01 -63.65 26.02
N TRP A 328 -0.57 -63.02 25.01
CA TRP A 328 -0.35 -63.36 23.60
C TRP A 328 1.10 -63.13 23.16
N ILE A 329 1.73 -62.06 23.64
CA ILE A 329 3.15 -61.79 23.37
C ILE A 329 4.03 -62.90 23.95
N TRP A 330 3.81 -63.29 25.21
CA TRP A 330 4.55 -64.39 25.83
C TRP A 330 4.33 -65.73 25.12
N CYS A 331 3.09 -66.04 24.70
CA CYS A 331 2.79 -67.23 23.90
C CYS A 331 3.53 -67.23 22.55
N ALA A 332 3.58 -66.08 21.86
CA ALA A 332 4.29 -65.96 20.59
C ALA A 332 5.80 -66.15 20.75
N ILE A 333 6.40 -65.53 21.79
CA ILE A 333 7.84 -65.64 22.08
C ILE A 333 8.22 -67.07 22.47
N THR A 334 7.46 -67.69 23.38
CA THR A 334 7.75 -69.06 23.85
C THR A 334 7.56 -70.08 22.73
N SER A 335 6.49 -69.96 21.93
CA SER A 335 6.26 -70.82 20.76
C SER A 335 7.36 -70.69 19.71
N THR A 336 7.80 -69.46 19.40
CA THR A 336 8.85 -69.23 18.39
C THR A 336 10.21 -69.75 18.86
N SER A 337 10.61 -69.43 20.10
CA SER A 337 11.89 -69.87 20.67
C SER A 337 11.95 -71.39 20.86
N LEU A 338 10.88 -71.99 21.40
CA LEU A 338 10.78 -73.44 21.57
C LEU A 338 10.76 -74.16 20.22
N GLY A 339 10.01 -73.63 19.24
CA GLY A 339 9.97 -74.16 17.87
C GLY A 339 11.35 -74.18 17.22
N PHE A 340 12.11 -73.08 17.33
CA PHE A 340 13.48 -72.99 16.82
C PHE A 340 14.41 -74.01 17.48
N LEU A 341 14.39 -74.12 18.81
CA LEU A 341 15.24 -75.07 19.54
C LEU A 341 14.94 -76.52 19.17
N LEU A 342 13.66 -76.89 19.11
CA LEU A 342 13.23 -78.25 18.73
C LEU A 342 13.56 -78.58 17.27
N GLN A 343 13.38 -77.62 16.36
CA GLN A 343 13.74 -77.78 14.96
C GLN A 343 15.26 -77.94 14.79
N PHE A 344 16.05 -77.12 15.48
CA PHE A 344 17.51 -77.17 15.42
C PHE A 344 18.05 -78.51 15.97
N LEU A 345 17.53 -78.95 17.11
CA LEU A 345 17.94 -80.22 17.73
C LEU A 345 17.52 -81.43 16.88
N GLY A 346 16.34 -81.37 16.26
CA GLY A 346 15.85 -82.40 15.33
C GLY A 346 16.68 -82.48 14.04
N LEU A 347 17.01 -81.33 13.43
CA LEU A 347 17.83 -81.27 12.21
C LEU A 347 19.29 -81.68 12.46
N ARG A 348 19.85 -81.35 13.63
CA ARG A 348 21.22 -81.75 14.01
C ARG A 348 21.36 -83.28 14.18
N ALA A 349 20.28 -83.95 14.54
CA ALA A 349 20.21 -85.41 14.66
C ALA A 349 19.80 -86.11 13.34
N CYS A 350 19.62 -85.38 12.24
CA CYS A 350 19.28 -85.94 10.92
C CYS A 350 20.52 -86.12 10.02
N HIS A 351 20.39 -86.92 8.95
CA HIS A 351 21.45 -87.12 7.95
C HIS A 351 21.90 -85.79 7.32
N SER A 352 23.19 -85.65 7.02
CA SER A 352 23.79 -84.41 6.49
C SER A 352 23.14 -83.88 5.21
N SER A 353 22.59 -84.76 4.38
CA SER A 353 21.82 -84.40 3.18
C SER A 353 20.56 -83.58 3.48
N VAL A 354 19.96 -83.74 4.65
CA VAL A 354 18.77 -82.98 5.09
C VAL A 354 19.17 -81.56 5.46
N ALA A 355 20.31 -81.38 6.14
CA ALA A 355 20.85 -80.07 6.44
C ALA A 355 21.20 -79.28 5.16
N VAL A 356 21.78 -79.95 4.16
CA VAL A 356 22.06 -79.35 2.83
C VAL A 356 20.77 -78.96 2.12
N ALA A 357 19.72 -79.81 2.16
CA ALA A 357 18.42 -79.50 1.57
C ALA A 357 17.72 -78.32 2.27
N GLN A 358 17.79 -78.23 3.60
CA GLN A 358 17.28 -77.09 4.36
C GLN A 358 18.03 -75.81 4.00
N LEU A 359 19.35 -75.86 3.88
CA LEU A 359 20.17 -74.73 3.46
C LEU A 359 19.82 -74.28 2.03
N GLY A 360 19.65 -75.20 1.09
CA GLY A 360 19.20 -74.90 -0.28
C GLY A 360 17.81 -74.24 -0.32
N ALA A 361 16.84 -74.75 0.46
CA ALA A 361 15.51 -74.16 0.58
C ALA A 361 15.56 -72.74 1.18
N THR A 362 16.40 -72.51 2.19
CA THR A 362 16.58 -71.17 2.76
C THR A 362 17.17 -70.18 1.77
N ILE A 363 18.16 -70.57 0.96
CA ILE A 363 18.74 -69.71 -0.08
C ILE A 363 17.69 -69.35 -1.14
N LEU A 364 16.91 -70.33 -1.61
CA LEU A 364 15.88 -70.11 -2.62
C LEU A 364 14.77 -69.17 -2.11
N MET A 365 14.29 -69.38 -0.88
CA MET A 365 13.32 -68.48 -0.26
C MET A 365 13.89 -67.09 0.01
N SER A 366 15.19 -66.99 0.27
CA SER A 366 15.90 -65.73 0.43
C SER A 366 16.00 -64.93 -0.87
N VAL A 367 16.21 -65.60 -2.00
CA VAL A 367 16.13 -64.98 -3.34
C VAL A 367 14.70 -64.50 -3.63
N VAL A 368 13.68 -65.33 -3.40
CA VAL A 368 12.27 -64.94 -3.58
C VAL A 368 11.92 -63.74 -2.69
N ARG A 369 12.32 -63.76 -1.41
CA ARG A 369 12.14 -62.65 -0.46
C ARG A 369 12.84 -61.37 -0.91
N SER A 370 14.05 -61.49 -1.47
CA SER A 370 14.79 -60.36 -2.05
C SER A 370 14.05 -59.75 -3.24
N THR A 371 13.50 -60.58 -4.13
CA THR A 371 12.71 -60.11 -5.29
C THR A 371 11.34 -59.53 -4.92
N LEU A 372 10.81 -59.86 -3.74
CA LEU A 372 9.56 -59.29 -3.20
C LEU A 372 9.76 -57.95 -2.49
N ARG A 373 11.00 -57.56 -2.18
CA ARG A 373 11.28 -56.29 -1.51
C ARG A 373 11.04 -55.15 -2.51
N ALA A 374 10.17 -54.22 -2.11
CA ALA A 374 9.54 -53.22 -2.98
C ALA A 374 10.51 -52.42 -3.87
N SER A 375 10.10 -52.18 -5.12
CA SER A 375 10.73 -51.16 -5.96
C SER A 375 10.42 -49.78 -5.40
N ARG A 376 11.46 -49.04 -5.02
CA ARG A 376 11.37 -47.68 -4.47
C ARG A 376 11.16 -46.64 -5.57
N LEU A 377 10.69 -45.46 -5.15
CA LEU A 377 10.62 -44.26 -5.99
C LEU A 377 12.00 -43.97 -6.60
N ARG A 378 12.04 -43.61 -7.88
CA ARG A 378 13.28 -43.14 -8.52
C ARG A 378 13.36 -41.63 -8.40
N GLU A 379 14.57 -41.10 -8.37
CA GLU A 379 14.80 -39.64 -8.31
C GLU A 379 14.20 -38.91 -9.53
N GLU A 380 14.19 -39.55 -10.70
CA GLU A 380 13.55 -39.04 -11.93
C GLU A 380 12.03 -38.86 -11.82
N ASP A 381 11.37 -39.56 -10.88
CA ASP A 381 9.93 -39.46 -10.66
C ASP A 381 9.54 -38.24 -9.76
N VAL A 382 10.52 -37.54 -9.17
CA VAL A 382 10.30 -36.43 -8.22
C VAL A 382 10.58 -35.08 -8.88
N SER A 383 9.58 -34.18 -8.88
CA SER A 383 9.64 -32.94 -9.65
C SER A 383 10.68 -31.92 -9.16
N LEU A 384 11.04 -31.94 -7.87
CA LEU A 384 11.99 -30.98 -7.26
C LEU A 384 13.40 -31.53 -7.04
N ALA A 385 13.64 -32.83 -7.27
CA ALA A 385 14.88 -33.48 -6.86
C ALA A 385 16.12 -33.04 -7.67
N HIS A 386 15.95 -32.57 -8.91
CA HIS A 386 17.06 -32.25 -9.81
C HIS A 386 17.90 -31.02 -9.38
N LYS A 387 17.31 -30.03 -8.70
CA LYS A 387 17.97 -28.77 -8.26
C LYS A 387 17.39 -28.25 -6.93
N PRO A 388 17.66 -28.89 -5.79
CA PRO A 388 17.05 -28.53 -4.51
C PRO A 388 17.35 -27.08 -4.08
N ASP A 389 18.54 -26.57 -4.36
CA ASP A 389 18.93 -25.18 -4.03
C ASP A 389 18.10 -24.11 -4.75
N LEU A 390 17.56 -24.41 -5.94
CA LEU A 390 16.76 -23.49 -6.72
C LEU A 390 15.37 -23.29 -6.10
N TYR A 391 14.75 -24.37 -5.64
CA TYR A 391 13.38 -24.37 -5.10
C TYR A 391 13.31 -24.07 -3.62
N LYS A 392 14.45 -24.14 -2.92
CA LYS A 392 14.58 -23.81 -1.50
C LYS A 392 13.78 -22.55 -1.16
N THR A 393 12.88 -22.69 -0.19
CA THR A 393 11.99 -21.69 0.41
C THR A 393 10.94 -21.05 -0.51
N HIS A 394 10.78 -21.60 -1.72
CA HIS A 394 9.86 -21.18 -2.77
C HIS A 394 9.03 -22.35 -3.34
N GLU A 395 8.98 -23.47 -2.63
CA GLU A 395 8.30 -24.69 -3.06
C GLU A 395 6.81 -24.44 -3.27
N LEU A 396 6.18 -23.64 -2.40
CA LEU A 396 4.77 -23.27 -2.50
C LEU A 396 4.49 -22.37 -3.72
N ASP A 397 5.44 -21.50 -4.09
CA ASP A 397 5.30 -20.57 -5.21
C ASP A 397 5.37 -21.31 -6.55
N TRP A 398 6.40 -22.16 -6.71
CA TRP A 398 6.51 -23.05 -7.87
C TRP A 398 5.31 -23.98 -7.96
N PHE A 399 4.88 -24.54 -6.83
CA PHE A 399 3.79 -25.48 -6.79
C PHE A 399 2.48 -24.82 -7.24
N ALA A 400 2.14 -23.62 -6.75
CA ALA A 400 0.93 -22.89 -7.12
C ALA A 400 0.80 -22.62 -8.63
N LEU A 401 1.91 -22.40 -9.34
CA LEU A 401 1.92 -22.19 -10.81
C LEU A 401 1.73 -23.49 -11.61
N ASN A 402 2.04 -24.65 -11.02
CA ASN A 402 2.05 -25.94 -11.73
C ASN A 402 0.89 -26.89 -11.32
N ILE A 403 0.00 -26.49 -10.40
CA ILE A 403 -1.19 -27.28 -10.03
C ILE A 403 -2.06 -27.55 -11.26
N GLY A 404 -2.52 -28.79 -11.41
CA GLY A 404 -3.37 -29.24 -12.54
C GLY A 404 -2.61 -29.55 -13.83
N THR A 405 -1.33 -29.18 -13.93
CA THR A 405 -0.44 -29.57 -15.04
C THR A 405 0.20 -30.94 -14.78
N GLU A 406 0.49 -31.70 -15.84
CA GLU A 406 1.19 -32.99 -15.68
C GLU A 406 2.67 -32.75 -15.36
N LEU A 407 3.05 -33.03 -14.12
CA LEU A 407 4.43 -33.01 -13.64
C LEU A 407 5.16 -34.28 -14.13
N GLY A 408 5.73 -34.22 -15.34
CA GLY A 408 6.48 -35.33 -15.96
C GLY A 408 8.01 -35.11 -16.00
N PRO A 409 8.84 -36.19 -16.03
CA PRO A 409 10.31 -36.10 -16.04
C PRO A 409 10.92 -35.48 -17.30
N SER A 410 10.16 -35.38 -18.40
CA SER A 410 10.66 -35.03 -19.74
C SER A 410 10.75 -33.53 -20.04
N HIS A 411 10.73 -32.65 -19.04
CA HIS A 411 10.69 -31.19 -19.21
C HIS A 411 11.88 -30.45 -18.57
N LEU A 412 13.08 -31.01 -18.67
CA LEU A 412 14.33 -30.40 -18.16
C LEU A 412 14.71 -29.04 -18.79
N ASP A 413 14.03 -28.58 -19.84
CA ASP A 413 14.37 -27.34 -20.57
C ASP A 413 13.45 -26.12 -20.27
N SER A 414 12.47 -26.22 -19.36
CA SER A 414 11.57 -25.09 -19.05
C SER A 414 11.28 -24.88 -17.56
N GLU A 415 12.32 -24.79 -16.73
CA GLU A 415 12.22 -24.56 -15.26
C GLU A 415 11.34 -23.35 -14.88
N PHE A 416 11.17 -22.38 -15.80
CA PHE A 416 10.35 -21.17 -15.66
C PHE A 416 9.30 -21.01 -16.78
N LYS A 417 8.56 -22.07 -17.11
CA LYS A 417 7.55 -22.05 -18.19
C LYS A 417 6.44 -21.01 -18.00
N GLN A 418 6.06 -20.75 -16.75
CA GLN A 418 5.10 -19.73 -16.38
C GLN A 418 5.77 -18.67 -15.50
N LYS A 419 5.63 -17.39 -15.84
CA LYS A 419 6.16 -16.27 -15.08
C LYS A 419 5.02 -15.35 -14.68
N TRP A 420 4.88 -15.16 -13.39
CA TRP A 420 3.91 -14.24 -12.81
C TRP A 420 4.60 -12.92 -12.46
N THR A 421 4.19 -11.84 -13.11
CA THR A 421 4.81 -10.52 -12.97
C THR A 421 3.78 -9.48 -12.55
N VAL A 422 4.15 -8.65 -11.57
CA VAL A 422 3.35 -7.48 -11.20
C VAL A 422 3.64 -6.37 -12.19
N ILE A 423 2.62 -5.92 -12.92
CA ILE A 423 2.71 -4.79 -13.84
C ILE A 423 2.24 -3.52 -13.13
N SER A 424 2.89 -2.42 -13.48
CA SER A 424 2.50 -1.11 -12.96
C SER A 424 1.37 -0.52 -13.79
N GLY A 425 0.20 -0.37 -13.16
CA GLY A 425 -0.94 0.31 -13.76
C GLY A 425 -0.75 1.84 -13.76
N PRO A 426 -1.22 2.56 -14.80
CA PRO A 426 -1.03 4.00 -14.92
C PRO A 426 -2.05 4.79 -14.09
N TYR A 427 -1.98 4.77 -12.75
CA TYR A 427 -3.02 5.33 -11.87
C TYR A 427 -2.97 6.86 -11.64
N HIS A 428 -2.88 7.65 -12.71
CA HIS A 428 -2.69 9.10 -12.62
C HIS A 428 -4.01 9.90 -12.66
N THR A 429 -5.04 9.42 -13.36
CA THR A 429 -6.34 10.12 -13.50
C THR A 429 -7.51 9.20 -13.17
N ALA A 430 -8.00 9.22 -11.94
CA ALA A 430 -9.12 8.37 -11.53
C ALA A 430 -10.42 9.17 -11.37
N LYS A 431 -11.54 8.53 -11.70
CA LYS A 431 -12.89 9.05 -11.44
C LYS A 431 -13.45 8.33 -10.22
N ILE A 432 -14.01 9.11 -9.30
CA ILE A 432 -14.63 8.58 -8.08
C ILE A 432 -16.14 8.48 -8.31
N PHE A 433 -16.72 7.33 -7.99
CA PHE A 433 -18.14 7.06 -8.09
C PHE A 433 -18.68 6.47 -6.78
N GLU A 434 -19.93 6.76 -6.45
CA GLU A 434 -20.65 6.07 -5.38
C GLU A 434 -21.85 5.32 -5.97
N LYS A 435 -22.13 4.13 -5.44
CA LYS A 435 -23.38 3.40 -5.68
C LYS A 435 -24.05 3.16 -4.34
N ARG A 436 -25.36 3.45 -4.27
CA ARG A 436 -26.14 3.43 -3.03
C ARG A 436 -27.32 2.47 -3.13
N TRP A 437 -27.58 1.74 -2.06
CA TRP A 437 -28.71 0.83 -1.94
C TRP A 437 -29.39 0.95 -0.58
N ARG A 438 -30.72 0.87 -0.54
CA ARG A 438 -31.50 0.92 0.71
C ARG A 438 -31.54 -0.44 1.39
N LEU A 439 -31.30 -0.47 2.70
CA LEU A 439 -31.46 -1.69 3.50
C LEU A 439 -32.95 -1.90 3.85
N PRO A 440 -33.47 -3.14 3.77
CA PRO A 440 -34.87 -3.43 4.05
C PRO A 440 -35.22 -3.25 5.53
N LYS A 441 -36.45 -2.79 5.82
CA LYS A 441 -36.97 -2.61 7.18
C LYS A 441 -37.17 -3.97 7.87
N TYR A 442 -36.51 -4.19 9.00
CA TYR A 442 -36.72 -5.37 9.84
C TYR A 442 -37.98 -5.18 10.72
N ASN A 443 -38.89 -6.18 10.73
CA ASN A 443 -40.16 -6.11 11.45
C ASN A 443 -40.01 -6.83 12.82
N PRO A 444 -39.99 -6.10 13.96
CA PRO A 444 -39.57 -6.64 15.26
C PRO A 444 -40.73 -7.36 15.96
N SER A 445 -41.19 -8.49 15.40
CA SER A 445 -42.18 -9.35 16.06
C SER A 445 -41.56 -10.44 16.96
N VAL A 446 -40.23 -10.50 17.04
CA VAL A 446 -39.48 -11.42 17.93
C VAL A 446 -38.62 -10.59 18.89
N GLN A 447 -38.75 -10.89 20.18
CA GLN A 447 -38.36 -10.07 21.33
C GLN A 447 -36.93 -9.50 21.31
N GLY A 448 -36.82 -8.21 21.61
CA GLY A 448 -35.59 -7.56 22.09
C GLY A 448 -35.29 -6.24 21.39
N GLN A 449 -35.67 -5.12 22.02
CA GLN A 449 -35.48 -3.73 21.59
C GLN A 449 -34.16 -3.47 20.85
N PHE A 450 -34.17 -3.25 19.52
CA PHE A 450 -33.06 -2.60 18.81
C PHE A 450 -33.50 -1.83 17.54
N LEU A 451 -32.86 -0.65 17.38
CA LEU A 451 -32.81 0.32 16.27
C LEU A 451 -34.02 1.29 16.10
N LYS A 452 -33.75 2.57 16.41
CA LYS A 452 -34.64 3.74 16.28
C LYS A 452 -34.41 4.55 14.99
N ASN A 453 -33.46 4.17 14.14
CA ASN A 453 -33.10 4.90 12.92
C ASN A 453 -33.71 4.24 11.69
N GLU A 454 -34.70 4.90 11.08
CA GLU A 454 -35.59 4.33 10.06
C GLU A 454 -34.99 4.29 8.63
N ASN A 455 -33.74 4.69 8.45
CA ASN A 455 -33.15 5.02 7.14
C ASN A 455 -31.65 4.64 7.07
N LEU A 456 -31.28 3.40 6.77
CA LEU A 456 -29.88 2.99 6.55
C LEU A 456 -29.65 2.63 5.07
N ALA A 457 -28.53 3.09 4.51
CA ALA A 457 -28.11 2.82 3.15
C ALA A 457 -26.73 2.11 3.13
N PHE A 458 -26.62 1.08 2.31
CA PHE A 458 -25.35 0.45 1.98
C PHE A 458 -24.72 1.21 0.80
N VAL A 459 -23.47 1.65 0.96
CA VAL A 459 -22.79 2.47 -0.06
C VAL A 459 -21.48 1.82 -0.46
N ARG A 460 -21.28 1.67 -1.78
CA ARG A 460 -20.02 1.27 -2.38
C ARG A 460 -19.38 2.47 -3.05
N MET A 461 -18.15 2.77 -2.65
CA MET A 461 -17.30 3.79 -3.25
C MET A 461 -16.34 3.11 -4.23
N LEU A 462 -16.14 3.70 -5.40
CA LEU A 462 -15.25 3.19 -6.44
C LEU A 462 -14.32 4.28 -6.94
N VAL A 463 -13.09 3.87 -7.26
CA VAL A 463 -12.09 4.68 -7.96
C VAL A 463 -11.74 3.94 -9.26
N ASP A 464 -12.22 4.44 -10.39
CA ASP A 464 -12.02 3.83 -11.70
C ASP A 464 -10.99 4.63 -12.54
N HIS A 465 -10.09 3.91 -13.21
CA HIS A 465 -9.17 4.46 -14.20
C HIS A 465 -9.24 3.66 -15.50
N ALA A 466 -9.48 4.35 -16.62
CA ALA A 466 -9.56 3.74 -17.96
C ALA A 466 -10.52 2.52 -18.07
N GLY A 467 -11.53 2.42 -17.20
CA GLY A 467 -12.48 1.30 -17.17
C GLY A 467 -12.13 0.16 -16.21
N SER A 468 -10.97 0.19 -15.56
CA SER A 468 -10.59 -0.72 -14.47
C SER A 468 -10.78 -0.07 -13.10
N CYS A 469 -11.35 -0.81 -12.16
CA CYS A 469 -11.52 -0.38 -10.77
C CYS A 469 -10.20 -0.54 -10.02
N ILE A 470 -9.56 0.56 -9.59
CA ILE A 470 -8.29 0.54 -8.84
C ILE A 470 -8.54 0.33 -7.35
N LEU A 471 -9.58 0.99 -6.81
CA LEU A 471 -9.90 0.96 -5.40
C LEU A 471 -11.43 0.87 -5.23
N SER A 472 -11.90 -0.03 -4.37
CA SER A 472 -13.31 -0.16 -4.02
C SER A 472 -13.46 -0.17 -2.50
N GLY A 473 -14.25 0.75 -1.95
CA GLY A 473 -14.57 0.84 -0.52
C GLY A 473 -16.04 0.57 -0.25
N PHE A 474 -16.36 0.08 0.95
CA PHE A 474 -17.73 -0.22 1.39
C PHE A 474 -18.02 0.44 2.75
N ARG A 475 -19.17 1.12 2.87
CA ARG A 475 -19.63 1.79 4.11
C ARG A 475 -21.14 1.68 4.31
N ILE A 476 -21.61 2.11 5.48
CA ILE A 476 -23.03 2.21 5.84
C ILE A 476 -23.33 3.66 6.21
N ASP A 477 -24.27 4.28 5.51
CA ASP A 477 -24.72 5.66 5.73
C ASP A 477 -26.15 5.69 6.30
N VAL A 478 -26.51 6.80 6.96
CA VAL A 478 -27.91 7.12 7.32
C VAL A 478 -28.54 7.89 6.15
N ASP A 479 -29.64 7.38 5.59
CA ASP A 479 -30.32 7.95 4.42
C ASP A 479 -31.06 9.25 4.82
N ASP A 480 -30.51 10.41 4.46
CA ASP A 480 -31.15 11.72 4.65
C ASP A 480 -32.05 12.03 3.43
N PRO A 481 -33.38 12.07 3.57
CA PRO A 481 -34.31 12.24 2.45
C PRO A 481 -34.21 13.59 1.73
N THR A 482 -33.39 14.52 2.22
CA THR A 482 -33.24 15.88 1.66
C THR A 482 -32.17 16.00 0.56
N ILE A 483 -31.29 15.00 0.36
CA ILE A 483 -30.14 15.06 -0.57
C ILE A 483 -30.48 14.50 -1.97
N SER A 484 -31.76 14.46 -2.38
CA SER A 484 -32.16 13.99 -3.72
C SER A 484 -31.87 15.06 -4.80
N GLY A 485 -30.61 15.20 -5.20
CA GLY A 485 -30.13 16.20 -6.15
C GLY A 485 -29.32 15.63 -7.31
N ASN A 486 -29.74 14.50 -7.91
CA ASN A 486 -29.43 14.10 -9.30
C ASN A 486 -30.18 12.80 -9.65
N GLU A 487 -30.69 12.66 -10.88
CA GLU A 487 -31.50 11.51 -11.31
C GLU A 487 -30.75 10.15 -11.30
N GLY A 488 -29.42 10.14 -11.13
CA GLY A 488 -28.57 8.95 -11.00
C GLY A 488 -28.41 8.40 -9.57
N ASP A 489 -28.85 9.14 -8.53
CA ASP A 489 -28.62 8.82 -7.10
C ASP A 489 -29.81 8.11 -6.43
N LYS A 490 -30.79 7.61 -7.19
CA LYS A 490 -31.92 6.87 -6.60
C LYS A 490 -31.44 5.53 -6.02
N PRO A 491 -31.66 5.27 -4.72
CA PRO A 491 -31.20 4.03 -4.09
C PRO A 491 -31.88 2.82 -4.74
N GLN A 492 -31.06 1.89 -5.22
CA GLN A 492 -31.49 0.67 -5.88
C GLN A 492 -31.93 -0.39 -4.86
N SER A 493 -32.71 -1.39 -5.31
CA SER A 493 -33.20 -2.46 -4.47
C SER A 493 -32.08 -3.44 -4.08
N PRO A 494 -32.18 -4.14 -2.93
CA PRO A 494 -31.25 -5.20 -2.55
C PRO A 494 -31.08 -6.32 -3.59
N GLU A 495 -32.07 -6.51 -4.45
CA GLU A 495 -32.11 -7.54 -5.49
C GLU A 495 -31.20 -7.19 -6.69
N ASP A 496 -30.77 -5.92 -6.82
CA ASP A 496 -29.87 -5.44 -7.89
C ASP A 496 -28.38 -5.42 -7.47
N TRP A 497 -28.06 -5.91 -6.27
CA TRP A 497 -26.76 -5.74 -5.60
C TRP A 497 -25.57 -6.33 -6.36
N TRP A 498 -25.74 -7.51 -6.96
CA TRP A 498 -24.70 -8.19 -7.76
C TRP A 498 -25.23 -9.37 -8.59
N ASP A 499 -26.49 -9.79 -8.42
CA ASP A 499 -27.15 -10.88 -9.15
C ASP A 499 -28.69 -10.75 -9.12
N PRO A 500 -29.40 -10.70 -10.26
CA PRO A 500 -30.88 -10.59 -10.32
C PRO A 500 -31.64 -11.85 -9.83
N HIS A 501 -30.97 -12.95 -9.45
CA HIS A 501 -31.61 -14.21 -9.07
C HIS A 501 -31.68 -14.48 -7.56
N PHE A 502 -31.32 -13.53 -6.70
CA PHE A 502 -31.19 -13.74 -5.27
C PHE A 502 -32.44 -13.37 -4.46
N LYS A 503 -32.92 -14.26 -3.58
CA LYS A 503 -33.96 -13.99 -2.56
C LYS A 503 -33.32 -13.75 -1.19
N MET A 504 -33.64 -12.62 -0.56
CA MET A 504 -33.14 -12.28 0.78
C MET A 504 -33.77 -13.14 1.91
N ASP A 505 -32.95 -13.48 2.91
CA ASP A 505 -33.33 -14.14 4.18
C ASP A 505 -33.18 -13.17 5.39
N GLU A 506 -33.81 -13.48 6.53
CA GLU A 506 -34.29 -12.57 7.58
C GLU A 506 -33.28 -11.64 8.32
N THR A 507 -31.95 -11.70 8.10
CA THR A 507 -30.96 -10.89 8.86
C THR A 507 -30.01 -10.03 8.01
N TRP A 508 -30.24 -8.71 7.95
CA TRP A 508 -29.46 -7.77 7.12
C TRP A 508 -27.96 -7.67 7.47
N LYS A 509 -27.56 -7.89 8.74
CA LYS A 509 -26.17 -7.78 9.21
C LYS A 509 -25.24 -8.84 8.60
N PHE A 510 -25.76 -10.03 8.35
CA PHE A 510 -24.99 -11.08 7.68
C PHE A 510 -24.70 -10.67 6.22
N HIS A 511 -25.70 -10.11 5.55
CA HIS A 511 -25.59 -9.65 4.16
C HIS A 511 -24.60 -8.49 4.01
N THR A 512 -24.59 -7.50 4.92
CA THR A 512 -23.64 -6.37 4.84
C THR A 512 -22.18 -6.81 5.03
N LYS A 513 -21.92 -7.84 5.86
CA LYS A 513 -20.58 -8.42 5.99
C LYS A 513 -20.19 -9.30 4.79
N CYS A 514 -21.13 -10.00 4.17
CA CYS A 514 -20.86 -10.86 3.00
C CYS A 514 -20.72 -10.07 1.68
N ALA A 515 -21.42 -8.94 1.55
CA ALA A 515 -21.53 -8.15 0.33
C ALA A 515 -20.17 -7.78 -0.32
N PRO A 516 -19.17 -7.26 0.43
CA PRO A 516 -17.87 -6.93 -0.16
C PRO A 516 -17.16 -8.15 -0.77
N TYR A 517 -17.20 -9.30 -0.10
CA TYR A 517 -16.54 -10.53 -0.57
C TYR A 517 -17.25 -11.16 -1.77
N ARG A 518 -18.58 -11.06 -1.84
CA ARG A 518 -19.35 -11.47 -3.02
C ARG A 518 -19.08 -10.57 -4.22
N TRP A 519 -18.96 -9.26 -4.00
CA TRP A 519 -18.53 -8.35 -5.04
C TRP A 519 -17.12 -8.70 -5.54
N HIS A 520 -16.20 -8.94 -4.62
CA HIS A 520 -14.83 -9.35 -4.93
C HIS A 520 -14.80 -10.60 -5.82
N ALA A 521 -15.59 -11.63 -5.45
CA ALA A 521 -15.78 -12.84 -6.25
C ALA A 521 -16.40 -12.56 -7.63
N ALA A 522 -17.37 -11.64 -7.70
CA ALA A 522 -18.03 -11.29 -8.95
C ALA A 522 -17.09 -10.58 -9.92
N VAL A 523 -16.27 -9.64 -9.45
CA VAL A 523 -15.34 -8.89 -10.30
C VAL A 523 -14.21 -9.78 -10.81
N GLN A 524 -13.61 -10.59 -9.94
CA GLN A 524 -12.56 -11.54 -10.37
C GLN A 524 -13.09 -12.60 -11.36
N SER A 525 -14.39 -12.91 -11.32
CA SER A 525 -15.00 -13.87 -12.27
C SER A 525 -15.47 -13.27 -13.61
N LYS A 526 -15.89 -11.99 -13.63
CA LYS A 526 -16.49 -11.33 -14.82
C LYS A 526 -15.47 -11.04 -15.92
N GLN A 527 -14.18 -11.15 -15.64
CA GLN A 527 -13.11 -11.07 -16.64
C GLN A 527 -13.10 -12.29 -17.60
N SER A 528 -13.82 -13.37 -17.28
CA SER A 528 -13.96 -14.55 -18.16
C SER A 528 -15.11 -14.42 -19.18
N ALA A 529 -14.78 -14.42 -20.47
CA ALA A 529 -15.74 -14.25 -21.58
C ALA A 529 -16.42 -15.55 -22.07
N SER A 530 -16.19 -16.71 -21.45
CA SER A 530 -16.65 -18.02 -21.95
C SER A 530 -17.67 -18.72 -21.02
N LYS A 531 -18.61 -19.45 -21.62
CA LYS A 531 -19.77 -20.11 -20.97
C LYS A 531 -19.45 -21.42 -20.22
N SER A 532 -18.19 -21.76 -20.03
CA SER A 532 -17.74 -22.89 -19.21
C SER A 532 -16.49 -22.45 -18.45
N LEU A 533 -16.51 -22.51 -17.11
CA LEU A 533 -15.42 -21.98 -16.27
C LEU A 533 -14.09 -22.69 -16.54
N PRO A 534 -13.09 -21.95 -16.99
CA PRO A 534 -11.85 -21.87 -16.23
C PRO A 534 -11.67 -20.43 -15.74
N VAL A 535 -11.50 -20.25 -14.44
CA VAL A 535 -10.97 -18.99 -13.88
C VAL A 535 -9.65 -18.70 -14.63
N GLU A 536 -9.40 -17.44 -14.99
CA GLU A 536 -8.15 -17.08 -15.68
C GLU A 536 -6.95 -17.66 -14.95
N ALA A 537 -5.99 -18.25 -15.67
CA ALA A 537 -4.86 -18.94 -15.07
C ALA A 537 -4.07 -18.04 -14.09
N CYS A 538 -3.94 -16.75 -14.40
CA CYS A 538 -3.32 -15.75 -13.52
C CYS A 538 -4.02 -15.64 -12.15
N VAL A 539 -5.35 -15.49 -12.14
CA VAL A 539 -6.17 -15.39 -10.92
C VAL A 539 -6.18 -16.72 -10.17
N SER A 540 -6.26 -17.84 -10.89
CA SER A 540 -6.24 -19.20 -10.33
C SER A 540 -4.96 -19.45 -9.52
N SER A 541 -3.79 -19.13 -10.10
CA SER A 541 -2.49 -19.30 -9.43
C SER A 541 -2.37 -18.45 -8.17
N PHE A 542 -2.90 -17.23 -8.18
CA PHE A 542 -2.98 -16.37 -6.99
C PHE A 542 -3.85 -17.00 -5.88
N ILE A 543 -5.06 -17.45 -6.22
CA ILE A 543 -5.98 -18.06 -5.24
C ILE A 543 -5.40 -19.37 -4.70
N TYR A 544 -4.80 -20.21 -5.56
CA TYR A 544 -4.10 -21.43 -5.12
C TYR A 544 -2.99 -21.11 -4.13
N ARG A 545 -2.15 -20.12 -4.43
CA ARG A 545 -1.05 -19.73 -3.54
C ARG A 545 -1.53 -19.16 -2.22
N ALA A 546 -2.59 -18.35 -2.22
CA ALA A 546 -3.21 -17.81 -1.01
C ALA A 546 -3.83 -18.93 -0.16
N ARG A 547 -4.44 -19.95 -0.79
CA ARG A 547 -4.93 -21.14 -0.08
C ARG A 547 -3.80 -21.95 0.55
N LEU A 548 -2.70 -22.15 -0.18
CA LEU A 548 -1.52 -22.85 0.34
C LEU A 548 -0.88 -22.11 1.52
N ALA A 549 -0.85 -20.78 1.51
CA ALA A 549 -0.40 -19.98 2.65
C ALA A 549 -1.22 -20.29 3.90
N ARG A 550 -2.56 -20.30 3.78
CA ARG A 550 -3.48 -20.62 4.89
C ARG A 550 -3.31 -22.05 5.41
N LEU A 551 -3.12 -23.04 4.53
CA LEU A 551 -2.88 -24.43 4.94
C LEU A 551 -1.51 -24.64 5.60
N THR A 552 -0.55 -23.74 5.34
CA THR A 552 0.83 -23.81 5.84
C THR A 552 1.13 -22.75 6.89
N ASP A 553 0.11 -22.16 7.51
CA ASP A 553 0.29 -21.16 8.58
C ASP A 553 1.11 -21.72 9.76
N SER A 554 0.98 -23.02 10.03
CA SER A 554 1.78 -23.71 11.05
C SER A 554 3.28 -23.84 10.72
N TRP A 555 3.70 -23.57 9.49
CA TRP A 555 5.10 -23.67 9.07
C TRP A 555 5.91 -22.50 9.62
N GLU A 556 7.18 -22.76 9.97
CA GLU A 556 8.07 -21.70 10.44
C GLU A 556 8.42 -20.72 9.31
N ASP A 557 8.58 -19.44 9.65
CA ASP A 557 8.97 -18.38 8.69
C ASP A 557 10.27 -18.68 7.94
N LYS A 558 11.17 -19.48 8.52
CA LYS A 558 12.43 -19.87 7.86
C LYS A 558 12.21 -20.79 6.65
N LEU A 559 11.10 -21.53 6.64
CA LEU A 559 10.75 -22.45 5.56
C LEU A 559 10.08 -21.73 4.38
N VAL A 560 9.47 -20.56 4.62
CA VAL A 560 8.78 -19.77 3.60
C VAL A 560 9.40 -18.38 3.53
N SER A 561 10.18 -18.12 2.49
CA SER A 561 11.08 -16.96 2.43
C SER A 561 10.39 -15.61 2.59
N VAL A 562 9.16 -15.49 2.08
CA VAL A 562 8.41 -14.23 2.00
C VAL A 562 7.62 -13.88 3.26
N ARG A 563 7.36 -14.84 4.15
CA ARG A 563 6.39 -14.68 5.25
C ARG A 563 6.75 -13.58 6.24
N SER A 564 8.02 -13.51 6.65
CA SER A 564 8.51 -12.46 7.55
C SER A 564 8.41 -11.07 6.91
N THR A 565 8.69 -10.97 5.61
CA THR A 565 8.59 -9.72 4.83
C THR A 565 7.13 -9.30 4.66
N VAL A 566 6.22 -10.25 4.45
CA VAL A 566 4.78 -10.00 4.33
C VAL A 566 4.21 -9.44 5.63
N ARG A 567 4.60 -9.96 6.79
CA ARG A 567 4.18 -9.41 8.10
C ARG A 567 4.65 -7.97 8.29
N ILE A 568 5.88 -7.65 7.86
CA ILE A 568 6.40 -6.28 7.87
C ILE A 568 5.58 -5.39 6.93
N LEU A 569 5.28 -5.86 5.72
CA LEU A 569 4.47 -5.14 4.73
C LEU A 569 3.04 -4.90 5.23
N ALA A 570 2.38 -5.92 5.77
CA ALA A 570 1.04 -5.84 6.35
C ALA A 570 0.99 -4.80 7.48
N LYS A 571 1.91 -4.92 8.45
CA LYS A 571 2.05 -3.94 9.54
C LYS A 571 2.26 -2.51 9.02
N THR A 572 3.03 -2.35 7.94
CA THR A 572 3.28 -1.04 7.33
C THR A 572 1.99 -0.47 6.71
N ILE A 573 1.27 -1.26 5.92
CA ILE A 573 -0.02 -0.86 5.32
C ILE A 573 -1.03 -0.47 6.42
N GLU A 574 -1.17 -1.29 7.45
CA GLU A 574 -2.07 -1.04 8.58
C GLU A 574 -1.69 0.25 9.33
N SER A 575 -0.40 0.48 9.57
CA SER A 575 0.10 1.69 10.22
C SER A 575 -0.12 2.94 9.37
N THR A 576 0.10 2.86 8.05
CA THR A 576 -0.13 3.97 7.11
C THR A 576 -1.59 4.41 7.12
N ILE A 577 -2.53 3.47 7.10
CA ILE A 577 -3.96 3.80 7.14
C ILE A 577 -4.37 4.35 8.51
N GLN A 578 -3.78 3.81 9.58
CA GLN A 578 -3.97 4.38 10.91
C GLN A 578 -3.51 5.84 10.98
N VAL A 579 -2.41 6.20 10.30
CA VAL A 579 -1.96 7.60 10.19
C VAL A 579 -3.00 8.46 9.49
N PHE A 580 -3.57 7.99 8.37
CA PHE A 580 -4.62 8.75 7.67
C PHE A 580 -5.87 8.96 8.52
N LEU A 581 -6.28 7.96 9.32
CA LEU A 581 -7.46 8.07 10.20
C LEU A 581 -7.23 8.91 11.48
N THR A 582 -5.99 8.97 11.99
CA THR A 582 -5.67 9.70 13.24
C THR A 582 -5.20 11.12 13.01
N SER A 583 -4.77 11.43 11.80
CA SER A 583 -4.38 12.78 11.39
C SER A 583 -5.59 13.53 10.85
N ASP A 584 -5.55 14.86 10.83
CA ASP A 584 -6.62 15.72 10.27
C ASP A 584 -6.74 15.64 8.72
N THR A 585 -6.63 14.43 8.15
CA THR A 585 -6.62 14.19 6.70
C THR A 585 -8.04 14.30 6.16
N ASP A 586 -8.23 15.14 5.14
CA ASP A 586 -9.52 15.28 4.49
C ASP A 586 -9.73 14.12 3.51
N PHE A 587 -10.60 13.18 3.86
CA PHE A 587 -11.01 12.11 2.95
C PHE A 587 -12.01 12.62 1.89
N GLU A 588 -11.98 12.02 0.71
CA GLU A 588 -13.08 12.12 -0.23
C GLU A 588 -14.35 11.52 0.39
N LYS A 589 -15.52 12.07 0.03
CA LYS A 589 -16.81 11.86 0.70
C LYS A 589 -16.96 10.46 1.30
N GLY A 590 -16.90 10.37 2.63
CA GLY A 590 -17.20 9.19 3.46
C GLY A 590 -16.22 8.00 3.41
N TRP A 591 -15.03 8.12 2.80
CA TRP A 591 -14.01 7.05 2.83
C TRP A 591 -13.46 6.77 4.24
N ASP A 592 -13.54 7.74 5.14
CA ASP A 592 -13.22 7.65 6.58
C ASP A 592 -14.07 6.62 7.34
N SER A 593 -15.28 6.36 6.86
CA SER A 593 -16.24 5.39 7.45
C SER A 593 -16.27 4.04 6.71
N ALA A 594 -15.36 3.79 5.76
CA ALA A 594 -15.28 2.51 5.04
C ALA A 594 -14.89 1.36 5.97
N PHE A 595 -15.59 0.22 5.97
CA PHE A 595 -15.23 -0.95 6.81
C PHE A 595 -14.48 -2.05 6.03
N THR A 596 -14.54 -2.03 4.69
CA THR A 596 -13.77 -2.92 3.82
C THR A 596 -13.29 -2.15 2.59
N ILE A 597 -12.02 -2.32 2.25
CA ILE A 597 -11.38 -1.73 1.08
C ILE A 597 -10.69 -2.84 0.29
N PHE A 598 -10.87 -2.83 -1.03
CA PHE A 598 -10.09 -3.65 -1.96
C PHE A 598 -9.28 -2.75 -2.87
N TRP A 599 -8.00 -3.07 -3.07
CA TRP A 599 -7.13 -2.37 -4.02
C TRP A 599 -6.58 -3.34 -5.06
N ALA A 600 -6.39 -2.86 -6.29
CA ALA A 600 -5.99 -3.66 -7.43
C ALA A 600 -4.46 -3.74 -7.60
N VAL A 601 -3.97 -4.94 -7.85
CA VAL A 601 -2.60 -5.25 -8.26
C VAL A 601 -2.67 -5.87 -9.65
N HIS A 602 -2.34 -5.08 -10.67
CA HIS A 602 -2.34 -5.55 -12.05
C HIS A 602 -1.23 -6.58 -12.26
N SER A 603 -1.59 -7.77 -12.70
CA SER A 603 -0.68 -8.91 -12.74
C SER A 603 -0.82 -9.69 -14.04
N THR A 604 0.31 -10.17 -14.56
CA THR A 604 0.36 -10.95 -15.79
C THR A 604 1.03 -12.28 -15.57
N LEU A 605 0.43 -13.33 -16.13
CA LEU A 605 1.02 -14.65 -16.23
C LEU A 605 1.53 -14.85 -17.66
N GLU A 606 2.85 -14.72 -17.85
CA GLU A 606 3.54 -15.00 -19.10
C GLU A 606 3.74 -16.52 -19.24
N GLY A 607 3.29 -17.09 -20.35
CA GLY A 607 3.34 -18.52 -20.65
C GLY A 607 3.04 -18.78 -22.12
N ALA A 608 2.48 -19.95 -22.46
CA ALA A 608 2.03 -20.23 -23.83
C ALA A 608 0.87 -19.30 -24.26
N ASP A 609 -0.04 -19.00 -23.34
CA ASP A 609 -1.15 -18.06 -23.50
C ASP A 609 -1.06 -16.98 -22.40
N PRO A 610 -0.59 -15.75 -22.72
CA PRO A 610 -0.44 -14.70 -21.71
C PRO A 610 -1.81 -14.24 -21.22
N THR A 611 -2.05 -14.31 -19.91
CA THR A 611 -3.26 -13.79 -19.27
C THR A 611 -2.92 -12.62 -18.35
N SER A 612 -3.69 -11.54 -18.43
CA SER A 612 -3.53 -10.32 -17.63
C SER A 612 -4.80 -10.04 -16.86
N GLY A 613 -4.69 -9.84 -15.55
CA GLY A 613 -5.85 -9.61 -14.69
C GLY A 613 -5.54 -8.66 -13.53
N ASP A 614 -6.59 -8.01 -13.04
CA ASP A 614 -6.55 -7.17 -11.85
C ASP A 614 -6.84 -8.04 -10.62
N ILE A 615 -5.81 -8.29 -9.80
CA ILE A 615 -5.96 -9.03 -8.54
C ILE A 615 -6.27 -8.04 -7.43
N TYR A 616 -7.37 -8.27 -6.72
CA TYR A 616 -7.80 -7.41 -5.63
C TYR A 616 -7.34 -7.98 -4.30
N LEU A 617 -6.66 -7.15 -3.52
CA LEU A 617 -6.21 -7.49 -2.16
C LEU A 617 -7.15 -6.85 -1.15
N SER A 618 -7.38 -7.54 -0.03
CA SER A 618 -8.39 -7.16 0.96
C SER A 618 -7.82 -6.47 2.19
N LEU A 619 -8.49 -5.40 2.61
CA LEU A 619 -8.27 -4.68 3.86
C LEU A 619 -9.60 -4.52 4.58
N SER A 620 -9.69 -4.96 5.83
CA SER A 620 -10.95 -4.97 6.58
C SER A 620 -10.78 -4.52 8.04
N ARG A 621 -11.82 -3.94 8.62
CA ARG A 621 -11.90 -3.63 10.06
C ARG A 621 -13.23 -4.11 10.64
N GLU A 622 -13.25 -4.34 11.94
CA GLU A 622 -14.45 -4.82 12.62
C GLU A 622 -15.58 -3.77 12.57
N ILE A 623 -16.81 -4.26 12.64
CA ILE A 623 -18.02 -3.45 12.62
C ILE A 623 -18.74 -3.67 13.94
N ASP A 624 -19.13 -2.58 14.61
CA ASP A 624 -19.86 -2.65 15.85
C ASP A 624 -21.35 -3.04 15.65
N LYS A 625 -22.12 -3.02 16.75
CA LYS A 625 -23.54 -3.37 16.71
C LYS A 625 -24.40 -2.37 15.94
N ASP A 626 -23.92 -1.14 15.78
CA ASP A 626 -24.61 -0.02 15.15
C ASP A 626 -24.18 0.18 13.68
N GLY A 627 -23.26 -0.67 13.19
CA GLY A 627 -22.77 -0.61 11.81
C GLY A 627 -21.61 0.36 11.63
N GLN A 628 -21.10 0.95 12.71
CA GLN A 628 -19.94 1.83 12.67
C GLN A 628 -18.65 1.00 12.68
N PRO A 629 -17.68 1.36 11.85
CA PRO A 629 -16.40 0.66 11.86
C PRO A 629 -15.62 0.95 13.14
N THR A 630 -15.28 -0.10 13.88
CA THR A 630 -14.51 -0.01 15.13
C THR A 630 -13.26 -0.88 15.05
N GLY A 631 -12.17 -0.44 15.67
CA GLY A 631 -10.92 -1.21 15.71
C GLY A 631 -9.93 -0.85 14.60
N LYS A 632 -8.85 -1.64 14.53
CA LYS A 632 -7.75 -1.43 13.58
C LYS A 632 -8.05 -2.10 12.25
N TRP A 633 -7.44 -1.58 11.19
CA TRP A 633 -7.43 -2.26 9.89
C TRP A 633 -6.53 -3.50 9.96
N HIS A 634 -6.98 -4.56 9.29
CA HIS A 634 -6.28 -5.83 9.15
C HIS A 634 -6.17 -6.19 7.67
N VAL A 635 -4.97 -6.56 7.22
CA VAL A 635 -4.71 -7.06 5.87
C VAL A 635 -4.72 -8.60 5.87
N ASP A 636 -5.22 -9.24 4.81
CA ASP A 636 -5.07 -10.70 4.65
C ASP A 636 -3.62 -11.05 4.26
N GLU A 637 -2.81 -11.46 5.24
CA GLU A 637 -1.40 -11.84 5.04
C GLU A 637 -1.24 -12.94 3.98
N SER A 638 -2.22 -13.85 3.82
CA SER A 638 -2.13 -14.93 2.83
C SER A 638 -2.22 -14.41 1.39
N GLU A 639 -2.99 -13.35 1.16
CA GLU A 639 -3.10 -12.70 -0.16
C GLU A 639 -1.80 -11.95 -0.51
N LEU A 640 -1.20 -11.26 0.46
CA LEU A 640 0.11 -10.62 0.29
C LEU A 640 1.24 -11.64 0.08
N GLU A 641 1.23 -12.76 0.82
CA GLU A 641 2.19 -13.86 0.65
C GLU A 641 2.11 -14.45 -0.76
N ALA A 642 0.92 -14.55 -1.32
CA ALA A 642 0.71 -15.03 -2.67
C ALA A 642 1.31 -14.10 -3.74
N VAL A 643 1.00 -12.80 -3.69
CA VAL A 643 1.53 -11.83 -4.65
C VAL A 643 3.06 -11.75 -4.56
N LEU A 644 3.62 -11.63 -3.35
CA LEU A 644 5.06 -11.48 -3.18
C LEU A 644 5.81 -12.77 -3.56
N GLY A 645 5.28 -13.94 -3.18
CA GLY A 645 5.88 -15.24 -3.48
C GLY A 645 5.92 -15.57 -4.98
N LEU A 646 4.78 -15.42 -5.67
CA LEU A 646 4.67 -15.68 -7.12
C LEU A 646 5.55 -14.73 -7.93
N TRP A 647 5.60 -13.45 -7.55
CA TRP A 647 6.46 -12.47 -8.23
C TRP A 647 7.92 -12.80 -8.03
N LEU A 648 8.34 -13.03 -6.78
CA LEU A 648 9.73 -13.30 -6.44
C LEU A 648 10.24 -14.58 -7.09
N TRP A 649 9.43 -15.64 -7.15
CA TRP A 649 9.76 -16.87 -7.89
C TRP A 649 10.07 -16.57 -9.36
N SER A 650 9.22 -15.76 -9.99
CA SER A 650 9.35 -15.39 -11.41
C SER A 650 10.58 -14.51 -11.69
N LEU A 651 11.10 -13.81 -10.67
CA LEU A 651 12.33 -13.01 -10.76
C LEU A 651 13.62 -13.84 -10.55
N ARG A 652 13.54 -15.12 -10.14
CA ARG A 652 14.73 -15.97 -9.89
C ARG A 652 15.35 -16.55 -11.17
N ASP A 653 14.65 -16.59 -12.30
CA ASP A 653 15.14 -17.04 -13.63
C ASP A 653 16.29 -16.16 -14.20
N MET A 654 16.64 -15.08 -13.49
CA MET A 654 17.56 -14.07 -13.98
C MET A 654 19.01 -14.58 -13.98
N ARG A 655 19.46 -15.08 -15.13
CA ARG A 655 20.86 -15.49 -15.42
C ARG A 655 21.89 -14.38 -15.15
N ASN A 656 21.46 -13.12 -15.03
CA ASN A 656 22.27 -11.99 -14.63
C ASN A 656 21.90 -11.58 -13.20
N LYS A 657 22.85 -11.70 -12.27
CA LYS A 657 22.70 -11.16 -10.91
C LYS A 657 22.31 -9.67 -11.02
N PRO A 658 21.27 -9.20 -10.30
CA PRO A 658 20.91 -7.79 -10.31
C PRO A 658 22.14 -6.96 -9.89
N GLN A 659 22.42 -5.86 -10.60
CA GLN A 659 23.49 -4.94 -10.21
C GLN A 659 23.10 -4.32 -8.87
N ILE A 660 23.90 -4.58 -7.83
CA ILE A 660 23.75 -3.98 -6.51
C ILE A 660 24.56 -2.67 -6.52
N PRO A 661 24.01 -1.54 -6.04
CA PRO A 661 22.70 -1.37 -5.39
C PRO A 661 21.53 -1.34 -6.37
N LEU A 662 20.37 -1.86 -5.93
CA LEU A 662 19.11 -1.72 -6.65
C LEU A 662 18.75 -0.22 -6.77
N ARG A 663 18.07 0.15 -7.85
CA ARG A 663 17.69 1.53 -8.13
C ARG A 663 16.18 1.63 -8.38
N ARG A 664 15.56 2.70 -7.87
CA ARG A 664 14.16 3.05 -8.11
C ARG A 664 14.07 4.22 -9.06
N ILE A 665 13.11 4.16 -9.97
CA ILE A 665 12.73 5.33 -10.76
C ILE A 665 11.76 6.18 -9.95
N ILE A 666 12.00 7.48 -9.95
CA ILE A 666 11.18 8.48 -9.26
C ILE A 666 10.26 9.20 -10.24
N SER A 667 10.81 9.68 -11.36
CA SER A 667 10.08 10.50 -12.34
C SER A 667 10.81 10.49 -13.69
N PRO A 668 10.10 10.62 -14.82
CA PRO A 668 10.72 10.97 -16.10
C PRO A 668 11.29 12.40 -16.04
N ILE A 669 12.32 12.67 -16.84
CA ILE A 669 12.75 14.04 -17.15
C ILE A 669 11.88 14.52 -18.31
N PRO A 670 11.01 15.52 -18.10
CA PRO A 670 10.14 16.03 -19.14
C PRO A 670 10.90 16.94 -20.11
N ASP A 671 10.69 16.76 -21.41
CA ASP A 671 11.27 17.62 -22.47
C ASP A 671 10.65 19.03 -22.51
N SER A 672 9.65 19.32 -21.66
CA SER A 672 8.95 20.61 -21.58
C SER A 672 9.59 21.57 -20.55
N THR A 673 9.60 22.87 -20.84
CA THR A 673 10.11 23.91 -19.92
C THR A 673 9.26 24.10 -18.66
N ILE A 674 8.04 23.56 -18.63
CA ILE A 674 7.04 23.74 -17.57
C ILE A 674 7.19 22.70 -16.46
N ASP A 675 7.72 21.51 -16.75
CA ASP A 675 7.83 20.42 -15.77
C ASP A 675 9.25 20.25 -15.20
N LYS A 676 10.19 21.14 -15.55
CA LYS A 676 11.59 21.16 -15.06
C LYS A 676 11.71 21.34 -13.53
N TYR A 677 10.61 21.67 -12.86
CA TYR A 677 10.52 21.87 -11.41
C TYR A 677 10.25 20.57 -10.63
N THR A 678 9.84 19.47 -11.30
CA THR A 678 9.65 18.16 -10.64
C THR A 678 10.91 17.69 -9.91
N THR A 679 12.09 17.88 -10.51
CA THR A 679 13.37 17.59 -9.85
C THR A 679 13.57 18.44 -8.59
N THR A 680 13.16 19.72 -8.64
CA THR A 680 13.25 20.66 -7.51
C THR A 680 12.30 20.26 -6.39
N ASP A 681 11.11 19.73 -6.69
CA ASP A 681 10.17 19.19 -5.70
C ASP A 681 10.83 18.06 -4.89
N PHE A 682 11.45 17.10 -5.57
CA PHE A 682 12.14 16.00 -4.90
C PHE A 682 13.33 16.49 -4.06
N TYR A 683 14.04 17.53 -4.49
CA TYR A 683 15.13 18.11 -3.71
C TYR A 683 14.65 18.88 -2.46
N LEU A 684 13.48 19.52 -2.50
CA LEU A 684 12.92 20.32 -1.41
C LEU A 684 12.30 19.48 -0.28
N TRP A 685 11.67 18.35 -0.63
CA TRP A 685 11.11 17.40 0.33
C TRP A 685 12.15 16.45 0.96
N ARG A 686 13.43 16.66 0.65
CA ARG A 686 14.53 15.76 1.02
C ARG A 686 14.89 15.88 2.50
N GLU A 687 14.61 14.82 3.27
CA GLU A 687 15.13 14.67 4.62
C GLU A 687 16.62 14.27 4.58
N ASN A 688 17.47 15.05 5.24
CA ASN A 688 18.88 14.74 5.54
C ASN A 688 19.77 14.18 4.40
N GLY A 689 20.05 14.97 3.35
CA GLY A 689 21.33 14.96 2.60
C GLY A 689 21.96 13.65 2.09
N GLY A 690 21.31 12.48 2.21
CA GLY A 690 22.01 11.18 2.24
C GLY A 690 22.24 10.50 0.90
N PHE A 691 21.39 10.75 -0.11
CA PHE A 691 21.43 10.00 -1.38
C PHE A 691 21.32 10.89 -2.62
N LYS A 692 22.10 10.59 -3.67
CA LYS A 692 22.14 11.36 -4.91
C LYS A 692 21.07 10.86 -5.89
N ILE A 693 20.31 11.78 -6.49
CA ILE A 693 19.42 11.48 -7.62
C ILE A 693 20.30 11.48 -8.88
N ASP A 694 20.37 10.34 -9.56
CA ASP A 694 21.15 10.18 -10.79
C ASP A 694 20.22 10.27 -12.02
N GLU A 695 20.68 10.96 -13.06
CA GLU A 695 19.97 11.03 -14.34
C GLU A 695 20.44 9.90 -15.26
N ARG A 696 19.50 9.09 -15.77
CA ARG A 696 19.83 7.96 -16.66
C ARG A 696 18.85 7.84 -17.81
N LYS A 697 19.39 7.53 -19.00
CA LYS A 697 18.60 7.14 -20.17
C LYS A 697 18.29 5.66 -20.10
N ILE A 698 17.02 5.31 -19.94
CA ILE A 698 16.55 3.93 -19.94
C ILE A 698 15.87 3.64 -21.28
N LYS A 699 16.29 2.55 -21.91
CA LYS A 699 15.55 1.94 -23.02
C LYS A 699 14.67 0.85 -22.45
N VAL A 700 13.35 1.05 -22.45
CA VAL A 700 12.41 0.00 -22.07
C VAL A 700 12.06 -0.81 -23.33
N ASN A 701 12.56 -2.04 -23.42
CA ASN A 701 12.00 -3.07 -24.30
C ASN A 701 11.13 -4.00 -23.44
N GLY A 702 10.22 -4.78 -24.06
CA GLY A 702 9.43 -5.81 -23.36
C GLY A 702 10.24 -6.90 -22.63
N GLN A 703 11.58 -6.86 -22.71
CA GLN A 703 12.51 -7.75 -22.00
C GLN A 703 13.54 -7.02 -21.13
N THR A 704 13.48 -5.69 -20.97
CA THR A 704 14.50 -4.93 -20.23
C THR A 704 14.17 -4.83 -18.75
N GLY A 705 14.94 -5.55 -17.92
CA GLY A 705 15.41 -5.13 -16.61
C GLY A 705 14.38 -4.98 -15.47
N LEU A 706 14.81 -5.29 -14.26
CA LEU A 706 14.08 -5.03 -13.01
C LEU A 706 13.96 -3.52 -12.77
N VAL A 707 12.90 -2.92 -13.32
CA VAL A 707 12.64 -1.49 -13.18
C VAL A 707 11.61 -1.27 -12.07
N PHE A 708 12.09 -0.84 -10.91
CA PHE A 708 11.28 -0.52 -9.73
C PHE A 708 10.88 0.97 -9.72
N GLY A 709 9.73 1.32 -9.12
CA GLY A 709 9.22 2.69 -9.04
C GLY A 709 8.45 3.18 -10.27
N ARG A 710 8.29 2.35 -11.32
CA ARG A 710 7.62 2.72 -12.58
C ARG A 710 6.13 3.05 -12.46
N HIS A 711 5.45 2.62 -11.38
CA HIS A 711 4.05 2.96 -11.12
C HIS A 711 3.85 4.43 -10.72
N ASN A 712 4.94 5.14 -10.43
CA ASN A 712 4.97 6.57 -10.14
C ASN A 712 5.35 7.40 -11.38
N ILE A 713 5.07 6.93 -12.60
CA ILE A 713 5.43 7.66 -13.83
C ILE A 713 4.22 7.84 -14.76
N PRO A 714 3.86 9.09 -15.11
CA PRO A 714 2.76 9.37 -16.02
C PRO A 714 3.23 9.37 -17.48
N VAL A 715 3.44 8.20 -18.10
CA VAL A 715 3.79 8.12 -19.54
C VAL A 715 3.07 6.97 -20.24
N ARG A 716 2.43 7.27 -21.39
CA ARG A 716 1.66 6.31 -22.21
C ARG A 716 2.53 5.41 -23.11
N ASP A 717 3.70 5.88 -23.56
CA ASP A 717 4.61 5.13 -24.46
C ASP A 717 6.05 5.15 -23.91
N TRP A 718 6.56 3.98 -23.48
CA TRP A 718 7.80 3.85 -22.71
C TRP A 718 9.09 3.69 -23.56
N THR A 719 9.14 4.25 -24.77
CA THR A 719 10.35 4.07 -25.62
C THR A 719 11.34 5.22 -25.45
N ASN A 720 12.54 4.93 -24.94
CA ASN A 720 13.69 5.84 -24.79
C ASN A 720 13.43 7.07 -23.89
N LEU A 721 13.16 6.88 -22.59
CA LEU A 721 13.03 7.98 -21.64
C LEU A 721 14.30 8.22 -20.81
N THR A 722 14.63 9.49 -20.59
CA THR A 722 15.46 9.94 -19.48
C THR A 722 14.64 9.90 -18.20
N VAL A 723 15.12 9.23 -17.16
CA VAL A 723 14.47 9.16 -15.86
C VAL A 723 15.44 9.51 -14.72
N LEU A 724 14.86 9.92 -13.60
CA LEU A 724 15.55 10.15 -12.35
C LEU A 724 15.56 8.85 -11.52
N GLU A 725 16.75 8.35 -11.22
CA GLU A 725 16.96 7.15 -10.42
C GLU A 725 17.54 7.48 -9.04
N VAL A 726 17.11 6.76 -8.01
CA VAL A 726 17.75 6.76 -6.68
C VAL A 726 18.23 5.36 -6.33
N ALA A 727 19.48 5.28 -5.87
CA ALA A 727 20.02 4.06 -5.29
C ALA A 727 19.38 3.82 -3.92
N THR A 728 18.76 2.65 -3.75
CA THR A 728 18.14 2.23 -2.49
C THR A 728 19.20 1.63 -1.58
N ASP A 729 19.05 1.81 -0.27
CA ASP A 729 19.90 1.16 0.73
C ASP A 729 19.61 -0.35 0.85
N THR A 730 18.44 -0.79 0.37
CA THR A 730 18.04 -2.20 0.42
C THR A 730 18.91 -3.09 -0.47
N THR A 731 19.47 -4.14 0.15
CA THR A 731 20.25 -5.18 -0.53
C THR A 731 19.42 -6.42 -0.88
N SER A 732 18.27 -6.63 -0.24
CA SER A 732 17.38 -7.78 -0.49
C SER A 732 16.33 -7.48 -1.57
N LEU A 733 16.30 -8.31 -2.62
CA LEU A 733 15.29 -8.25 -3.67
C LEU A 733 13.87 -8.45 -3.13
N GLN A 734 13.72 -9.25 -2.06
CA GLN A 734 12.41 -9.54 -1.45
C GLN A 734 11.80 -8.28 -0.83
N MET A 735 12.62 -7.53 -0.07
CA MET A 735 12.21 -6.26 0.52
C MET A 735 11.86 -5.23 -0.56
N MET A 736 12.63 -5.18 -1.65
CA MET A 736 12.35 -4.29 -2.76
C MET A 736 10.98 -4.55 -3.39
N CYS A 737 10.64 -5.81 -3.63
CA CYS A 737 9.33 -6.20 -4.16
C CYS A 737 8.20 -5.85 -3.18
N ALA A 738 8.40 -6.06 -1.87
CA ALA A 738 7.42 -5.67 -0.86
C ALA A 738 7.17 -4.15 -0.82
N GLN A 739 8.24 -3.35 -0.93
CA GLN A 739 8.15 -1.90 -1.02
C GLN A 739 7.41 -1.42 -2.29
N GLU A 740 7.52 -2.15 -3.41
CA GLU A 740 6.74 -1.83 -4.62
C GLU A 740 5.25 -2.16 -4.46
N ILE A 741 4.92 -3.28 -3.83
CA ILE A 741 3.53 -3.61 -3.49
C ILE A 741 2.96 -2.53 -2.56
N TYR A 742 3.74 -2.07 -1.57
CA TYR A 742 3.38 -0.95 -0.71
C TYR A 742 3.13 0.32 -1.52
N ALA A 743 4.02 0.66 -2.45
CA ALA A 743 3.89 1.89 -3.22
C ALA A 743 2.71 1.85 -4.21
N LEU A 744 2.35 0.67 -4.75
CA LEU A 744 1.10 0.44 -5.48
C LEU A 744 -0.14 0.64 -4.59
N PHE A 745 -0.13 0.08 -3.38
CA PHE A 745 -1.18 0.30 -2.39
C PHE A 745 -1.30 1.79 -2.05
N PHE A 746 -0.18 2.45 -1.78
CA PHE A 746 -0.12 3.86 -1.39
C PHE A 746 -0.66 4.76 -2.51
N SER A 747 -0.24 4.53 -3.76
CA SER A 747 -0.77 5.23 -4.93
C SER A 747 -2.28 5.00 -5.13
N SER A 748 -2.78 3.81 -4.81
CA SER A 748 -4.22 3.52 -4.91
C SER A 748 -5.02 4.25 -3.84
N ILE A 749 -4.59 4.20 -2.58
CA ILE A 749 -5.33 4.79 -1.44
C ILE A 749 -5.31 6.32 -1.45
N THR A 750 -4.27 6.95 -2.00
CA THR A 750 -4.19 8.42 -2.06
C THR A 750 -5.27 9.06 -2.96
N HIS A 751 -5.89 8.30 -3.87
CA HIS A 751 -7.09 8.75 -4.60
C HIS A 751 -8.32 8.91 -3.71
N SER A 752 -8.38 8.24 -2.56
CA SER A 752 -9.45 8.40 -1.57
C SER A 752 -9.28 9.63 -0.66
N ILE A 753 -8.15 10.33 -0.79
CA ILE A 753 -7.79 11.48 0.05
C ILE A 753 -7.96 12.76 -0.77
N LYS A 754 -8.69 13.73 -0.25
CA LYS A 754 -8.86 15.04 -0.88
C LYS A 754 -7.59 15.87 -0.74
N ASN A 755 -7.12 16.08 0.51
CA ASN A 755 -5.89 16.80 0.83
C ASN A 755 -5.19 16.16 2.05
N LEU A 756 -3.85 16.06 1.99
CA LEU A 756 -3.05 15.84 3.18
C LEU A 756 -2.93 17.17 3.93
N SER A 757 -3.90 17.44 4.80
CA SER A 757 -3.82 18.54 5.76
C SER A 757 -2.57 18.39 6.65
N GLY A 758 -2.27 19.40 7.46
CA GLY A 758 -1.16 19.35 8.41
C GLY A 758 -0.20 20.53 8.22
N LYS A 759 0.36 20.98 9.34
CA LYS A 759 1.24 22.15 9.34
C LYS A 759 2.52 21.83 8.56
N THR A 760 2.83 22.67 7.59
CA THR A 760 4.07 22.56 6.82
C THR A 760 5.02 23.64 7.28
N GLU A 761 6.12 23.22 7.88
CA GLU A 761 7.14 24.11 8.44
C GLU A 761 8.42 24.05 7.61
N PHE A 762 9.09 25.19 7.55
CA PHE A 762 10.41 25.30 6.96
C PHE A 762 11.48 25.01 8.01
N LYS A 763 12.45 24.12 7.71
CA LYS A 763 13.55 23.79 8.63
C LYS A 763 14.93 24.01 8.00
N LYS A 764 15.74 24.84 8.67
CA LYS A 764 17.13 25.16 8.30
C LYS A 764 18.10 24.24 9.05
N SER A 765 18.67 23.23 8.36
CA SER A 765 19.65 22.32 8.99
C SER A 765 20.91 22.11 8.17
N SER A 766 20.81 22.04 6.84
CA SER A 766 21.95 21.80 5.93
C SER A 766 21.64 22.19 4.47
N GLY A 767 20.63 23.05 4.29
CA GLY A 767 19.92 23.33 3.03
C GLY A 767 18.42 23.57 3.30
N LEU A 768 17.70 24.11 2.31
CA LEU A 768 16.25 24.36 2.36
C LEU A 768 15.47 23.04 2.43
N LYS A 769 14.54 22.90 3.40
CA LYS A 769 13.70 21.70 3.54
C LYS A 769 12.27 22.07 3.94
N TYR A 770 11.30 21.44 3.28
CA TYR A 770 9.91 21.42 3.73
C TYR A 770 9.66 20.18 4.58
N VAL A 771 9.00 20.37 5.72
CA VAL A 771 8.57 19.29 6.60
C VAL A 771 7.08 19.44 6.85
N ASN A 772 6.30 18.50 6.35
CA ASN A 772 4.88 18.37 6.68
C ASN A 772 4.73 17.32 7.76
N GLU A 773 4.00 17.65 8.83
CA GLU A 773 3.82 16.77 9.99
C GLU A 773 3.25 15.39 9.61
N ASN A 774 2.23 15.37 8.75
CA ASN A 774 1.54 14.14 8.36
C ASN A 774 2.37 13.31 7.38
N VAL A 775 3.09 13.95 6.45
CA VAL A 775 4.09 13.26 5.61
C VAL A 775 5.18 12.63 6.47
N THR A 776 5.68 13.33 7.49
CA THR A 776 6.66 12.76 8.42
C THR A 776 6.09 11.59 9.23
N LYS A 777 4.83 11.64 9.67
CA LYS A 777 4.16 10.50 10.32
C LYS A 777 4.08 9.28 9.38
N LEU A 778 3.76 9.49 8.10
CA LEU A 778 3.72 8.42 7.09
C LEU A 778 5.10 7.81 6.84
N LEU A 779 6.14 8.65 6.72
CA LEU A 779 7.52 8.18 6.55
C LEU A 779 7.98 7.40 7.79
N ARG A 780 7.65 7.85 9.01
CA ARG A 780 7.93 7.12 10.24
C ARG A 780 7.18 5.79 10.32
N ALA A 781 5.90 5.75 9.95
CA ALA A 781 5.13 4.50 9.93
C ALA A 781 5.80 3.44 9.03
N PHE A 782 6.39 3.86 7.91
CA PHE A 782 7.17 3.00 7.02
C PHE A 782 8.48 2.52 7.65
N THR A 783 9.26 3.42 8.25
CA THR A 783 10.57 3.07 8.86
C THR A 783 10.42 2.25 10.14
N ASP A 784 9.47 2.60 11.01
CA ASP A 784 9.23 1.97 12.31
C ASP A 784 8.64 0.55 12.15
N SER A 785 8.00 0.29 11.01
CA SER A 785 7.54 -1.05 10.65
C SER A 785 8.68 -1.96 10.18
N GLY A 786 9.82 -1.39 9.78
CA GLY A 786 11.00 -2.12 9.31
C GLY A 786 11.01 -2.43 7.81
N LEU A 787 10.15 -1.78 7.00
CA LEU A 787 10.04 -2.05 5.56
C LEU A 787 11.23 -1.48 4.75
N GLY A 788 11.93 -0.46 5.25
CA GLY A 788 13.11 0.11 4.61
C GLY A 788 13.64 1.34 5.34
N SER A 789 14.65 1.99 4.75
CA SER A 789 15.22 3.23 5.27
C SER A 789 14.29 4.43 4.98
N ALA A 790 14.59 5.60 5.54
CA ALA A 790 13.88 6.83 5.22
C ALA A 790 13.97 7.18 3.72
N VAL A 791 15.05 6.76 3.04
CA VAL A 791 15.23 6.92 1.60
C VAL A 791 14.21 6.07 0.84
N ASP A 792 14.06 4.81 1.23
CA ASP A 792 13.11 3.91 0.59
C ASP A 792 11.67 4.40 0.81
N ALA A 793 11.35 4.85 2.03
CA ALA A 793 10.06 5.46 2.36
C ALA A 793 9.76 6.67 1.45
N PHE A 794 10.74 7.56 1.30
CA PHE A 794 10.66 8.73 0.43
C PHE A 794 10.36 8.33 -1.02
N THR A 795 11.07 7.35 -1.57
CA THR A 795 10.88 6.89 -2.96
C THR A 795 9.57 6.14 -3.21
N CYS A 796 8.92 5.61 -2.16
CA CYS A 796 7.60 4.97 -2.27
C CYS A 796 6.45 5.98 -2.14
N VAL A 797 6.57 6.93 -1.22
CA VAL A 797 5.46 7.80 -0.76
C VAL A 797 5.40 9.10 -1.57
N ILE A 798 6.51 9.83 -1.65
CA ILE A 798 6.52 11.19 -2.21
C ILE A 798 6.14 11.23 -3.70
N PRO A 799 6.65 10.34 -4.58
CA PRO A 799 6.26 10.37 -5.99
C PRO A 799 4.75 10.24 -6.21
N ALA A 800 4.09 9.33 -5.49
CA ALA A 800 2.64 9.13 -5.58
C ALA A 800 1.87 10.41 -5.18
N LEU A 801 2.30 11.08 -4.11
CA LEU A 801 1.66 12.31 -3.65
C LEU A 801 1.88 13.49 -4.60
N ILE A 802 3.05 13.60 -5.24
CA ILE A 802 3.36 14.66 -6.23
C ILE A 802 2.48 14.47 -7.46
N ILE A 803 2.42 13.25 -8.01
CA ILE A 803 1.65 12.93 -9.22
C ILE A 803 0.16 13.23 -9.02
N GLN A 804 -0.37 12.88 -7.85
CA GLN A 804 -1.77 13.10 -7.51
C GLN A 804 -2.06 14.50 -6.97
N ARG A 805 -1.03 15.36 -6.89
CA ARG A 805 -1.10 16.75 -6.44
C ARG A 805 -1.69 16.91 -5.03
N LYS A 806 -1.37 15.97 -4.12
CA LYS A 806 -1.87 15.94 -2.74
C LYS A 806 -0.93 16.57 -1.72
N LEU A 807 0.29 16.90 -2.15
CA LEU A 807 1.40 17.41 -1.30
C LEU A 807 1.33 18.91 -0.97
N LEU A 808 0.17 19.59 -1.10
CA LEU A 808 -0.28 20.78 -0.33
C LEU A 808 -1.33 21.61 -1.12
N PRO A 809 -2.28 22.30 -0.44
CA PRO A 809 -2.99 23.42 -1.05
C PRO A 809 -2.02 24.57 -1.31
N VAL A 810 -2.04 25.10 -2.54
CA VAL A 810 -1.06 26.01 -3.17
C VAL A 810 -0.69 27.28 -2.37
N PHE A 811 -1.44 27.64 -1.32
CA PHE A 811 -1.35 28.93 -0.63
C PHE A 811 -0.40 28.98 0.58
N GLU A 812 -0.24 27.91 1.37
CA GLU A 812 0.59 27.95 2.59
C GLU A 812 2.11 28.01 2.31
N PRO A 813 2.69 27.27 1.35
CA PRO A 813 4.13 27.29 1.08
C PRO A 813 4.62 28.62 0.53
N TYR A 814 3.72 29.36 -0.15
CA TYR A 814 4.00 30.68 -0.68
C TYR A 814 4.28 31.68 0.44
N LEU A 815 3.42 31.74 1.46
CA LEU A 815 3.59 32.67 2.58
C LEU A 815 4.87 32.34 3.34
N VAL A 816 5.08 31.05 3.64
CA VAL A 816 6.27 30.58 4.36
C VAL A 816 7.55 30.83 3.55
N GLY A 817 7.56 30.49 2.26
CA GLY A 817 8.73 30.66 1.40
C GLY A 817 9.08 32.12 1.14
N ARG A 818 8.07 32.99 1.03
CA ARG A 818 8.24 34.44 0.90
C ARG A 818 8.74 35.07 2.20
N ASP A 819 8.11 34.75 3.33
CA ASP A 819 8.50 35.29 4.63
C ASP A 819 9.94 34.90 4.97
N GLU A 820 10.36 33.68 4.62
CA GLU A 820 11.74 33.22 4.80
C GLU A 820 12.71 33.86 3.79
N ALA A 821 12.31 34.04 2.52
CA ALA A 821 13.10 34.84 1.59
C ALA A 821 13.30 36.28 2.11
N ASP A 822 12.26 36.85 2.73
CA ASP A 822 12.29 38.16 3.34
C ASP A 822 13.13 38.22 4.63
N THR A 823 13.27 37.13 5.39
CA THR A 823 14.23 37.07 6.51
C THR A 823 15.66 37.09 5.99
N PHE A 824 15.98 36.33 4.93
CA PHE A 824 17.31 36.35 4.32
C PHE A 824 17.71 37.76 3.84
N VAL A 825 16.78 38.47 3.19
CA VAL A 825 17.00 39.84 2.73
C VAL A 825 17.23 40.81 3.90
N ARG A 826 16.51 40.63 5.01
CA ARG A 826 16.54 41.52 6.18
C ARG A 826 17.77 41.32 7.06
N GLU A 827 18.23 40.08 7.22
CA GLU A 827 19.40 39.75 8.05
C GLU A 827 20.72 40.25 7.46
N LYS A 828 20.72 40.80 6.22
CA LYS A 828 21.91 41.26 5.48
C LYS A 828 23.00 40.17 5.38
N ASN A 829 22.62 38.90 5.54
CA ASN A 829 23.52 37.75 5.64
C ASN A 829 23.66 37.08 4.27
N TRP A 830 24.25 37.81 3.33
CA TRP A 830 24.29 37.48 1.90
C TRP A 830 25.30 36.37 1.56
N ARG A 831 26.32 36.22 2.41
CA ARG A 831 27.35 35.18 2.31
C ARG A 831 27.28 34.32 3.56
N ASP A 832 27.36 33.01 3.37
CA ASP A 832 27.40 32.07 4.49
C ASP A 832 28.66 32.32 5.33
N ALA A 833 28.51 32.56 6.64
CA ALA A 833 29.57 33.02 7.52
C ALA A 833 30.78 32.06 7.58
N GLU A 834 30.54 30.77 7.28
CA GLU A 834 31.55 29.72 7.31
C GLU A 834 32.24 29.48 5.95
N THR A 835 31.53 29.70 4.83
CA THR A 835 32.05 29.36 3.48
C THR A 835 32.33 30.57 2.59
N LEU A 836 31.92 31.77 3.00
CA LEU A 836 31.95 33.01 2.20
C LEU A 836 31.21 32.90 0.85
N LEU A 837 30.43 31.84 0.62
CA LEU A 837 29.66 31.60 -0.60
C LEU A 837 28.25 32.20 -0.50
N LEU A 838 27.68 32.58 -1.64
CA LEU A 838 26.32 33.12 -1.87
C LEU A 838 25.17 32.14 -1.54
N ARG A 839 25.38 31.13 -0.69
CA ARG A 839 24.39 30.07 -0.41
C ARG A 839 23.00 30.59 0.01
N PRO A 840 22.87 31.58 0.92
CA PRO A 840 21.55 32.07 1.35
C PRO A 840 20.75 32.75 0.22
N LEU A 841 21.44 33.50 -0.65
CA LEU A 841 20.86 34.20 -1.79
C LEU A 841 20.40 33.23 -2.89
N LEU A 842 21.23 32.23 -3.18
CA LEU A 842 20.90 31.16 -4.11
C LEU A 842 19.73 30.31 -3.59
N ASP A 843 19.62 30.15 -2.28
CA ASP A 843 18.55 29.42 -1.64
C ASP A 843 17.24 30.22 -1.64
N ALA A 844 17.26 31.53 -1.34
CA ALA A 844 16.11 32.41 -1.50
C ALA A 844 15.61 32.46 -2.98
N GLU A 845 16.52 32.54 -3.95
CA GLU A 845 16.18 32.43 -5.37
C GLU A 845 15.54 31.08 -5.70
N LYS A 846 16.08 29.95 -5.21
CA LYS A 846 15.49 28.62 -5.43
C LYS A 846 14.08 28.52 -4.86
N LEU A 847 13.83 29.05 -3.66
CA LEU A 847 12.50 29.05 -3.03
C LEU A 847 11.50 29.85 -3.85
N LEU A 848 11.85 31.09 -4.18
CA LEU A 848 10.95 31.98 -4.92
C LEU A 848 10.74 31.44 -6.34
N SER A 849 11.79 31.05 -7.04
CA SER A 849 11.69 30.46 -8.38
C SER A 849 10.94 29.12 -8.41
N TRP A 850 10.96 28.34 -7.33
CA TRP A 850 10.11 27.17 -7.16
C TRP A 850 8.64 27.55 -7.02
N ALA A 851 8.28 28.62 -6.30
CA ALA A 851 6.89 29.01 -6.10
C ALA A 851 6.24 29.71 -7.32
N VAL A 852 7.02 30.31 -8.23
CA VAL A 852 6.53 30.98 -9.46
C VAL A 852 5.59 30.09 -10.32
N PRO A 853 5.92 28.84 -10.69
CA PRO A 853 5.16 28.06 -11.67
C PRO A 853 3.95 27.36 -11.06
N TYR A 854 4.03 26.95 -9.78
CA TYR A 854 2.90 26.37 -9.04
C TYR A 854 1.72 27.29 -8.95
N SER A 855 2.03 28.58 -8.88
CA SER A 855 1.01 29.58 -8.98
C SER A 855 0.26 29.43 -10.34
N GLN A 856 0.96 29.49 -11.47
CA GLN A 856 0.36 29.53 -12.82
C GLN A 856 -0.50 28.30 -13.18
N GLN A 857 -0.25 27.13 -12.59
CA GLN A 857 -0.95 25.87 -12.93
C GLN A 857 -2.39 25.76 -12.39
N SER A 858 -2.81 26.62 -11.47
CA SER A 858 -4.18 26.60 -10.90
C SER A 858 -5.27 27.07 -11.87
N GLN A 859 -4.91 27.71 -12.99
CA GLN A 859 -5.86 28.14 -14.02
C GLN A 859 -6.53 27.00 -14.79
N LEU A 860 -5.97 25.78 -14.76
CA LEU A 860 -6.44 24.67 -15.61
C LEU A 860 -7.44 23.72 -14.92
N GLY A 861 -7.78 23.92 -13.64
CA GLY A 861 -8.49 22.93 -12.84
C GLY A 861 -9.76 23.38 -12.10
N SER A 862 -10.09 24.66 -12.05
CA SER A 862 -11.28 25.12 -11.33
C SER A 862 -12.54 25.00 -12.19
N ASN A 863 -13.59 24.45 -11.60
CA ASN A 863 -14.95 24.50 -12.15
C ASN A 863 -15.31 25.97 -12.44
N PRO A 864 -15.95 26.28 -13.58
CA PRO A 864 -16.33 27.65 -13.94
C PRO A 864 -17.31 28.32 -12.95
N GLU A 865 -17.85 27.56 -11.98
CA GLU A 865 -18.73 28.06 -10.93
C GLU A 865 -18.00 28.57 -9.67
N GLU A 866 -16.73 28.21 -9.46
CA GLU A 866 -15.91 28.72 -8.35
C GLU A 866 -15.27 30.08 -8.72
N GLY A 867 -16.11 31.11 -8.86
CA GLY A 867 -15.85 32.54 -8.63
C GLY A 867 -14.67 33.27 -9.33
N PRO A 868 -14.89 34.48 -9.92
CA PRO A 868 -13.81 35.35 -10.42
C PRO A 868 -12.83 35.88 -9.34
N VAL A 869 -13.13 35.68 -8.05
CA VAL A 869 -12.36 36.20 -6.91
C VAL A 869 -11.05 35.41 -6.67
N GLN A 870 -11.08 34.08 -6.81
CA GLN A 870 -9.88 33.25 -6.63
C GLN A 870 -8.85 33.49 -7.73
N GLY A 871 -9.30 33.73 -8.98
CA GLY A 871 -8.42 34.07 -10.10
C GLY A 871 -7.68 35.40 -9.92
N THR A 872 -8.32 36.41 -9.35
CA THR A 872 -7.69 37.72 -9.09
C THR A 872 -6.71 37.67 -7.93
N GLU A 873 -7.04 36.95 -6.86
CA GLU A 873 -6.15 36.72 -5.74
C GLU A 873 -4.90 35.98 -6.22
N PHE A 874 -5.10 34.94 -7.02
CA PHE A 874 -4.03 34.16 -7.64
C PHE A 874 -3.04 35.01 -8.47
N LEU A 875 -3.56 35.86 -9.35
CA LEU A 875 -2.74 36.77 -10.17
C LEU A 875 -1.96 37.79 -9.33
N ASN A 876 -2.55 38.25 -8.22
CA ASN A 876 -1.87 39.12 -7.25
C ASN A 876 -0.71 38.40 -6.54
N HIS A 877 -0.85 37.11 -6.24
CA HIS A 877 0.20 36.33 -5.60
C HIS A 877 1.41 36.14 -6.53
N TYR A 878 1.15 35.79 -7.80
CA TYR A 878 2.19 35.69 -8.82
C TYR A 878 2.90 37.04 -9.02
N SER A 879 2.15 38.14 -9.10
CA SER A 879 2.73 39.48 -9.29
C SER A 879 3.62 39.89 -8.11
N LEU A 880 3.17 39.66 -6.88
CA LEU A 880 3.97 39.92 -5.67
C LEU A 880 5.25 39.09 -5.63
N LEU A 881 5.19 37.83 -6.05
CA LEU A 881 6.35 36.95 -6.01
C LEU A 881 7.42 37.38 -7.01
N VAL A 882 7.03 37.68 -8.25
CA VAL A 882 7.93 38.22 -9.27
C VAL A 882 8.56 39.54 -8.80
N LEU A 883 7.76 40.43 -8.22
CA LEU A 883 8.26 41.70 -7.69
C LEU A 883 9.21 41.52 -6.49
N SER A 884 8.93 40.58 -5.58
CA SER A 884 9.82 40.27 -4.46
C SER A 884 11.16 39.70 -4.92
N LEU A 885 11.16 38.88 -5.98
CA LEU A 885 12.38 38.35 -6.58
C LEU A 885 13.19 39.48 -7.25
N CYS A 886 12.54 40.38 -8.00
CA CYS A 886 13.18 41.58 -8.54
C CYS A 886 13.77 42.47 -7.45
N GLU A 887 13.08 42.67 -6.33
CA GLU A 887 13.57 43.47 -5.20
C GLU A 887 14.73 42.78 -4.48
N CYS A 888 14.71 41.44 -4.35
CA CYS A 888 15.81 40.66 -3.79
C CYS A 888 17.09 40.84 -4.61
N TYR A 889 17.00 40.70 -5.93
CA TYR A 889 18.13 40.98 -6.83
C TYR A 889 18.59 42.44 -6.73
N ARG A 890 17.67 43.41 -6.52
CA ARG A 890 18.01 44.85 -6.48
C ARG A 890 18.80 45.18 -5.24
N LYS A 891 18.35 44.66 -4.09
CA LYS A 891 19.04 44.81 -2.80
C LYS A 891 20.40 44.13 -2.83
N ALA A 892 20.52 42.92 -3.40
CA ALA A 892 21.79 42.21 -3.55
C ALA A 892 22.83 43.02 -4.34
N LEU A 893 22.40 43.78 -5.35
CA LEU A 893 23.27 44.65 -6.13
C LEU A 893 23.97 45.72 -5.28
N TYR A 894 23.27 46.36 -4.33
CA TYR A 894 23.88 47.36 -3.42
C TYR A 894 24.96 46.79 -2.49
N TYR A 895 25.06 45.46 -2.38
CA TYR A 895 26.05 44.75 -1.57
C TYR A 895 27.13 44.05 -2.44
N GLU A 896 27.42 44.60 -3.63
CA GLU A 896 28.50 44.20 -4.53
C GLU A 896 28.34 42.84 -5.25
N GLU A 897 27.16 42.21 -5.20
CA GLU A 897 26.87 40.93 -5.87
C GLU A 897 26.29 41.13 -7.28
N VAL A 898 27.11 41.71 -8.17
CA VAL A 898 26.71 42.18 -9.51
C VAL A 898 26.35 41.03 -10.46
N GLU A 899 27.14 39.95 -10.49
CA GLU A 899 26.95 38.82 -11.42
C GLU A 899 25.65 38.06 -11.15
N PHE A 900 25.37 37.74 -9.89
CA PHE A 900 24.15 37.06 -9.45
C PHE A 900 22.90 37.88 -9.81
N SER A 901 22.95 39.19 -9.51
CA SER A 901 21.86 40.14 -9.73
C SER A 901 21.54 40.32 -11.22
N LEU A 902 22.58 40.46 -12.06
CA LEU A 902 22.45 40.57 -13.52
C LEU A 902 21.94 39.26 -14.14
N GLY A 903 22.49 38.12 -13.72
CA GLY A 903 22.05 36.80 -14.21
C GLY A 903 20.60 36.50 -13.87
N GLY A 904 20.19 36.78 -12.62
CA GLY A 904 18.84 36.55 -12.12
C GLY A 904 17.77 37.36 -12.85
N ILE A 905 17.98 38.67 -13.03
CA ILE A 905 16.99 39.51 -13.73
C ILE A 905 16.92 39.20 -15.23
N THR A 906 18.05 38.83 -15.85
CA THR A 906 18.11 38.33 -17.23
C THR A 906 17.26 37.07 -17.37
N LYS A 907 17.37 36.15 -16.41
CA LYS A 907 16.57 34.91 -16.39
C LYS A 907 15.07 35.19 -16.26
N ILE A 908 14.62 36.14 -15.41
CA ILE A 908 13.20 36.54 -15.34
C ILE A 908 12.69 37.04 -16.70
N LEU A 909 13.47 37.90 -17.37
CA LEU A 909 13.09 38.49 -18.65
C LEU A 909 12.99 37.45 -19.79
N TYR A 910 13.82 36.41 -19.78
CA TYR A 910 13.82 35.35 -20.81
C TYR A 910 12.90 34.15 -20.50
N GLN A 911 12.76 33.76 -19.22
CA GLN A 911 12.02 32.56 -18.80
C GLN A 911 10.50 32.79 -18.79
N SER A 912 10.07 34.03 -18.63
CA SER A 912 8.67 34.46 -18.67
C SER A 912 8.40 35.06 -20.04
N SER A 913 7.68 34.38 -20.93
CA SER A 913 7.26 35.03 -22.17
C SER A 913 6.40 36.25 -21.79
N LEU A 914 6.96 37.44 -22.01
CA LEU A 914 6.43 38.75 -21.63
C LEU A 914 4.95 38.98 -22.04
N GLY A 915 4.46 38.18 -23.00
CA GLY A 915 3.08 38.15 -23.47
C GLY A 915 2.03 37.79 -22.41
N GLN A 916 2.30 36.85 -21.49
CA GLN A 916 1.35 36.50 -20.42
C GLN A 916 1.34 37.56 -19.30
N GLN A 917 2.49 38.16 -18.98
CA GLN A 917 2.62 39.21 -17.96
C GLN A 917 2.02 40.56 -18.37
N LYS A 918 1.88 40.83 -19.69
CA LYS A 918 1.22 42.03 -20.23
C LYS A 918 -0.28 42.10 -19.90
N GLN A 919 -0.93 40.98 -19.63
CA GLN A 919 -2.36 40.93 -19.34
C GLN A 919 -2.67 41.13 -17.84
N ILE A 920 -1.66 41.05 -16.97
CA ILE A 920 -1.82 41.17 -15.51
C ILE A 920 -1.61 42.63 -15.13
N SER A 921 -2.69 43.35 -14.83
CA SER A 921 -2.59 44.67 -14.22
C SER A 921 -2.16 44.52 -12.75
N LEU A 922 -1.21 45.34 -12.30
CA LEU A 922 -0.83 45.40 -10.87
C LEU A 922 -1.96 45.95 -10.00
N PHE A 923 -2.95 46.59 -10.64
CA PHE A 923 -4.12 47.19 -10.01
C PHE A 923 -5.36 46.40 -10.43
N GLY A 924 -6.15 45.93 -9.46
CA GLY A 924 -7.45 45.33 -9.72
C GLY A 924 -8.40 46.40 -10.27
N THR A 925 -8.91 46.21 -11.49
CA THR A 925 -10.05 47.00 -11.97
C THR A 925 -11.25 46.10 -12.18
N ASN A 926 -12.08 45.95 -11.15
CA ASN A 926 -13.50 45.70 -11.35
C ASN A 926 -14.23 47.00 -11.05
N CYS A 927 -14.28 47.89 -12.04
CA CYS A 927 -15.28 48.95 -12.14
C CYS A 927 -15.21 49.56 -13.54
N SER A 928 -16.02 49.01 -14.45
CA SER A 928 -16.43 49.71 -15.66
C SER A 928 -17.75 50.43 -15.35
N TYR A 929 -17.73 51.75 -15.26
CA TYR A 929 -18.94 52.55 -15.39
C TYR A 929 -18.85 53.38 -16.66
N THR A 930 -19.81 53.18 -17.55
CA THR A 930 -20.03 53.99 -18.76
C THR A 930 -21.08 55.03 -18.42
N GLY A 931 -20.73 56.31 -18.50
CA GLY A 931 -21.66 57.41 -18.28
C GLY A 931 -22.73 57.52 -19.38
N LYS A 932 -23.90 58.02 -18.99
CA LYS A 932 -24.76 58.83 -19.85
C LYS A 932 -25.11 60.15 -19.15
N ASN A 933 -25.06 61.23 -19.94
CA ASN A 933 -25.35 62.62 -19.57
C ASN A 933 -26.83 62.84 -19.23
N SER A 934 -27.12 63.71 -18.26
CA SER A 934 -28.05 64.84 -18.43
C SER A 934 -27.86 65.87 -17.30
N ALA A 935 -28.23 67.12 -17.59
CA ALA A 935 -27.76 68.35 -16.97
C ALA A 935 -28.43 68.72 -15.62
N ASN A 936 -27.63 69.14 -14.62
CA ASN A 936 -27.66 70.49 -14.03
C ASN A 936 -26.65 70.63 -12.85
N ASN A 937 -26.13 71.85 -12.69
CA ASN A 937 -25.09 72.26 -11.74
C ASN A 937 -25.41 71.94 -10.26
N HIS A 938 -24.46 71.36 -9.51
CA HIS A 938 -23.48 72.09 -8.69
C HIS A 938 -22.39 71.13 -8.16
N ASP A 939 -21.14 71.61 -8.22
CA ASP A 939 -19.88 71.07 -7.70
C ASP A 939 -19.18 69.86 -8.37
N LYS A 940 -18.11 70.23 -9.08
CA LYS A 940 -17.13 69.40 -9.80
C LYS A 940 -16.08 68.81 -8.84
N VAL A 941 -15.73 67.54 -9.02
CA VAL A 941 -14.33 67.08 -8.91
C VAL A 941 -14.04 66.05 -10.01
N TRP A 942 -12.97 66.32 -10.77
CA TRP A 942 -12.48 65.51 -11.89
C TRP A 942 -11.55 64.40 -11.39
N PHE A 943 -11.58 63.20 -11.98
CA PHE A 943 -10.47 62.25 -11.87
C PHE A 943 -9.94 61.78 -13.23
N LYS A 944 -8.66 62.12 -13.44
CA LYS A 944 -7.79 61.71 -14.55
C LYS A 944 -7.53 60.20 -14.43
N ARG A 945 -7.86 59.40 -15.46
CA ARG A 945 -7.42 57.99 -15.57
C ARG A 945 -5.88 57.93 -15.42
N ARG A 946 -5.37 57.47 -14.27
CA ARG A 946 -3.93 57.24 -14.05
C ARG A 946 -3.46 56.02 -14.85
N SER A 947 -2.25 56.09 -15.40
CA SER A 947 -1.62 55.05 -16.23
C SER A 947 -1.44 53.76 -15.44
N ARG A 948 -2.12 52.69 -15.84
CA ARG A 948 -2.03 51.37 -15.23
C ARG A 948 -0.69 50.74 -15.61
N TYR A 949 0.17 50.45 -14.64
CA TYR A 949 1.35 49.60 -14.85
C TYR A 949 0.91 48.14 -14.98
N THR A 950 1.38 47.45 -16.00
CA THR A 950 1.32 45.98 -16.06
C THR A 950 2.46 45.38 -15.25
N LEU A 951 2.35 44.12 -14.82
CA LEU A 951 3.46 43.43 -14.14
C LEU A 951 4.73 43.45 -15.02
N ALA A 952 4.57 43.32 -16.33
CA ALA A 952 5.67 43.47 -17.27
C ALA A 952 6.31 44.87 -17.16
N ASP A 953 5.53 45.96 -17.16
CA ASP A 953 6.07 47.32 -17.06
C ASP A 953 6.88 47.54 -15.77
N ALA A 954 6.43 46.97 -14.63
CA ALA A 954 7.19 47.04 -13.38
C ALA A 954 8.51 46.26 -13.45
N VAL A 955 8.50 45.04 -14.01
CA VAL A 955 9.75 44.27 -14.24
C VAL A 955 10.71 45.03 -15.17
N HIS A 956 10.20 45.77 -16.16
CA HIS A 956 11.03 46.64 -17.01
C HIS A 956 11.62 47.81 -16.23
N CYS A 957 10.83 48.47 -15.37
CA CYS A 957 11.32 49.53 -14.49
C CYS A 957 12.41 49.01 -13.54
N TYR A 958 12.26 47.80 -13.00
CA TYR A 958 13.30 47.11 -12.24
C TYR A 958 14.54 46.90 -13.11
N ALA A 959 14.46 46.25 -14.27
CA ALA A 959 15.61 46.01 -15.13
C ALA A 959 16.36 47.31 -15.51
N LYS A 960 15.63 48.39 -15.79
CA LYS A 960 16.22 49.73 -16.07
C LYS A 960 16.88 50.35 -14.83
N ALA A 961 16.29 50.21 -13.66
CA ALA A 961 16.91 50.64 -12.40
C ALA A 961 18.21 49.86 -12.15
N PHE A 962 18.21 48.54 -12.35
CA PHE A 962 19.40 47.69 -12.22
C PHE A 962 20.55 48.11 -13.12
N ILE A 963 20.27 48.37 -14.41
CA ILE A 963 21.31 48.83 -15.35
C ILE A 963 21.95 50.13 -14.85
N ARG A 964 21.17 51.04 -14.26
CA ARG A 964 21.70 52.29 -13.69
C ARG A 964 22.50 52.05 -12.41
N ILE A 965 22.02 51.21 -11.49
CA ILE A 965 22.74 50.89 -10.24
C ILE A 965 24.05 50.18 -10.56
N ALA A 966 24.04 49.18 -11.45
CA ALA A 966 25.23 48.44 -11.85
C ALA A 966 26.28 49.38 -12.47
N ARG A 967 25.87 50.24 -13.40
CA ARG A 967 26.76 51.25 -14.01
C ARG A 967 27.33 52.24 -13.00
N PHE A 968 26.55 52.62 -12.00
CA PHE A 968 26.97 53.50 -10.90
C PHE A 968 28.01 52.83 -10.00
N GLN A 969 27.89 51.52 -9.74
CA GLN A 969 28.86 50.79 -8.91
C GLN A 969 30.14 50.42 -9.67
N THR A 970 30.04 50.14 -10.97
CA THR A 970 31.17 49.70 -11.81
C THR A 970 31.96 50.85 -12.43
N CYS A 971 31.77 52.11 -11.99
CA CYS A 971 32.42 53.30 -12.56
C CYS A 971 33.96 53.23 -12.65
N TYR A 972 34.61 52.37 -11.86
CA TYR A 972 36.06 52.18 -11.84
C TYR A 972 36.57 50.92 -12.57
N ASN A 973 35.71 49.95 -12.92
CA ASN A 973 36.12 48.74 -13.65
C ASN A 973 34.94 48.04 -14.38
N PRO A 974 34.53 48.51 -15.57
CA PRO A 974 33.32 48.05 -16.26
C PRO A 974 33.47 46.76 -17.11
N GLU A 975 34.69 46.32 -17.44
CA GLU A 975 34.93 45.29 -18.47
C GLU A 975 34.25 43.92 -18.25
N PRO A 976 34.19 43.31 -17.05
CA PRO A 976 33.66 41.94 -16.90
C PRO A 976 32.12 41.82 -17.00
N PHE A 977 31.37 42.93 -16.94
CA PHE A 977 29.91 42.92 -16.87
C PHE A 977 29.22 43.65 -18.04
N GLU A 978 29.98 44.30 -18.92
CA GLU A 978 29.43 45.02 -20.08
C GLU A 978 28.68 44.09 -21.05
N GLU A 979 29.10 42.83 -21.21
CA GLU A 979 28.41 41.88 -22.08
C GLU A 979 26.99 41.53 -21.57
N THR A 980 26.84 41.25 -20.28
CA THR A 980 25.54 40.98 -19.65
C THR A 980 24.67 42.24 -19.59
N ILE A 981 25.25 43.41 -19.34
CA ILE A 981 24.54 44.70 -19.40
C ILE A 981 24.05 44.98 -20.84
N MET A 982 24.86 44.72 -21.87
CA MET A 982 24.45 44.85 -23.27
C MET A 982 23.35 43.84 -23.64
N ASN A 983 23.42 42.61 -23.13
CA ASN A 983 22.38 41.59 -23.35
C ASN A 983 21.05 41.97 -22.71
N LEU A 984 21.06 42.55 -21.50
CA LEU A 984 19.89 43.12 -20.85
C LEU A 984 19.33 44.32 -21.62
N GLN A 985 20.19 45.20 -22.12
CA GLN A 985 19.77 46.31 -22.97
C GLN A 985 19.11 45.82 -24.25
N LYS A 986 19.68 44.82 -24.93
CA LYS A 986 19.08 44.18 -26.11
C LYS A 986 17.70 43.61 -25.80
N ALA A 987 17.52 42.97 -24.64
CA ALA A 987 16.22 42.43 -24.22
C ALA A 987 15.15 43.51 -23.97
N LEU A 988 15.55 44.75 -23.66
CA LEU A 988 14.65 45.87 -23.34
C LEU A 988 14.29 46.76 -24.56
N ILE A 989 15.01 46.65 -25.69
CA ILE A 989 14.98 47.63 -26.79
C ILE A 989 13.65 47.67 -27.59
N ASP A 990 12.69 46.78 -27.36
CA ASP A 990 11.41 46.81 -28.11
C ASP A 990 10.39 47.86 -27.61
N ARG A 991 10.67 48.61 -26.52
CA ARG A 991 9.91 49.83 -26.15
C ARG A 991 10.77 50.91 -25.49
N ASN A 992 10.97 51.99 -26.25
CA ASN A 992 11.51 53.30 -25.86
C ASN A 992 13.00 53.33 -25.44
N ALA A 993 13.74 54.22 -26.10
CA ALA A 993 15.13 54.55 -25.79
C ALA A 993 15.31 54.82 -24.30
N ILE A 994 16.30 54.15 -23.68
CA ILE A 994 16.82 54.54 -22.38
C ILE A 994 17.28 55.99 -22.53
N SER A 995 16.57 56.96 -21.95
CA SER A 995 17.06 58.33 -21.99
C SER A 995 18.41 58.33 -21.27
N LYS A 996 19.40 59.02 -21.85
CA LYS A 996 20.65 59.29 -21.14
C LYS A 996 20.29 59.89 -19.77
N PRO A 997 21.07 59.59 -18.71
CA PRO A 997 20.89 60.27 -17.45
C PRO A 997 20.87 61.78 -17.71
N ASP A 998 19.94 62.50 -17.07
CA ASP A 998 19.99 63.96 -17.11
C ASP A 998 21.39 64.40 -16.67
N TYR A 999 21.97 65.36 -17.40
CA TYR A 999 23.28 65.97 -17.13
C TYR A 999 23.44 66.45 -15.66
N LEU A 1000 22.33 66.56 -14.92
CA LEU A 1000 22.31 66.87 -13.48
C LEU A 1000 22.82 65.73 -12.60
N LEU A 1001 22.53 64.45 -12.91
CA LEU A 1001 22.88 63.31 -12.05
C LEU A 1001 24.36 62.93 -12.12
N GLU A 1002 25.01 63.14 -13.27
CA GLU A 1002 26.45 62.88 -13.46
C GLU A 1002 27.33 63.88 -12.70
N ASN A 1003 26.88 65.14 -12.51
CA ASN A 1003 27.62 66.18 -11.78
C ASN A 1003 27.45 66.10 -10.24
N LEU A 1004 26.57 65.24 -9.73
CA LEU A 1004 26.28 65.09 -8.29
C LEU A 1004 27.29 64.21 -7.53
N LEU A 1005 28.32 63.71 -8.22
CA LEU A 1005 29.29 62.75 -7.71
C LEU A 1005 30.56 63.36 -7.08
N ASP A 1006 30.73 64.68 -7.12
CA ASP A 1006 31.96 65.35 -6.64
C ASP A 1006 31.87 65.99 -5.23
N ASN A 1007 30.74 65.90 -4.51
CA ASN A 1007 30.57 66.55 -3.19
C ASN A 1007 29.95 65.63 -2.13
N GLU A 1008 30.77 65.10 -1.21
CA GLU A 1008 30.39 64.04 -0.25
C GLU A 1008 29.41 64.47 0.85
N ARG A 1009 29.30 65.77 1.19
CA ARG A 1009 28.60 66.23 2.40
C ARG A 1009 27.15 66.72 2.18
N ILE A 1010 26.74 66.96 0.93
CA ILE A 1010 25.37 67.39 0.52
C ILE A 1010 24.58 66.20 -0.06
N ARG A 1011 25.24 65.04 -0.19
CA ARG A 1011 24.78 63.87 -0.95
C ARG A 1011 23.48 63.27 -0.41
N GLY A 1012 23.34 63.18 0.91
CA GLY A 1012 22.22 62.51 1.58
C GLY A 1012 20.88 63.25 1.47
N GLU A 1013 20.81 64.51 1.92
CA GLU A 1013 19.59 65.33 1.87
C GLU A 1013 19.12 65.55 0.44
N TYR A 1014 20.05 65.84 -0.48
CA TYR A 1014 19.72 66.03 -1.89
C TYR A 1014 19.22 64.74 -2.57
N LEU A 1015 19.78 63.56 -2.24
CA LEU A 1015 19.24 62.28 -2.72
C LEU A 1015 17.84 62.03 -2.18
N GLY A 1016 17.59 62.34 -0.90
CA GLY A 1016 16.26 62.21 -0.28
C GLY A 1016 15.22 63.11 -0.93
N ASP A 1017 15.55 64.38 -1.18
CA ASP A 1017 14.67 65.33 -1.87
C ASP A 1017 14.41 64.91 -3.33
N THR A 1018 15.43 64.37 -4.00
CA THR A 1018 15.30 63.86 -5.38
C THR A 1018 14.44 62.59 -5.41
N LEU A 1019 14.60 61.67 -4.46
CA LEU A 1019 13.77 60.47 -4.30
C LEU A 1019 12.30 60.85 -4.11
N LEU A 1020 12.03 61.81 -3.23
CA LEU A 1020 10.69 62.34 -2.99
C LEU A 1020 10.09 62.97 -4.25
N GLN A 1021 10.87 63.77 -4.98
CA GLN A 1021 10.40 64.41 -6.21
C GLN A 1021 10.04 63.37 -7.28
N GLU A 1022 10.83 62.32 -7.44
CA GLU A 1022 10.54 61.25 -8.40
C GLU A 1022 9.34 60.40 -7.97
N ALA A 1023 9.16 60.15 -6.67
CA ALA A 1023 7.97 59.49 -6.14
C ALA A 1023 6.70 60.32 -6.37
N ARG A 1024 6.77 61.66 -6.19
CA ARG A 1024 5.68 62.60 -6.49
C ARG A 1024 5.35 62.63 -7.99
N ASN A 1025 6.37 62.59 -8.84
CA ASN A 1025 6.22 62.57 -10.30
C ASN A 1025 5.67 61.23 -10.82
N GLY A 1026 5.70 60.17 -10.02
CA GLY A 1026 5.24 58.83 -10.41
C GLY A 1026 6.27 58.08 -11.27
N ASN A 1027 7.56 58.37 -11.12
CA ASN A 1027 8.63 57.73 -11.89
C ASN A 1027 9.23 56.52 -11.15
N LEU A 1028 8.56 55.36 -11.25
CA LEU A 1028 8.95 54.12 -10.56
C LEU A 1028 10.42 53.73 -10.82
N GLU A 1029 10.91 53.93 -12.03
CA GLU A 1029 12.27 53.58 -12.45
C GLU A 1029 13.34 54.36 -11.66
N TYR A 1030 13.17 55.68 -11.56
CA TYR A 1030 14.10 56.53 -10.80
C TYR A 1030 13.89 56.39 -9.29
N THR A 1031 12.66 56.18 -8.84
CA THR A 1031 12.39 55.85 -7.42
C THR A 1031 13.13 54.57 -7.03
N LEU A 1032 13.07 53.49 -7.82
CA LEU A 1032 13.78 52.24 -7.53
C LEU A 1032 15.32 52.36 -7.60
N PHE A 1033 15.83 53.24 -8.49
CA PHE A 1033 17.26 53.55 -8.60
C PHE A 1033 17.79 54.34 -7.40
N LEU A 1034 17.01 55.28 -6.87
CA LEU A 1034 17.40 56.12 -5.73
C LEU A 1034 17.08 55.47 -4.38
N LEU A 1035 16.25 54.42 -4.34
CA LEU A 1035 15.78 53.77 -3.11
C LEU A 1035 16.89 52.98 -2.40
N ASN A 1036 17.53 53.61 -1.42
CA ASN A 1036 18.49 52.98 -0.50
C ASN A 1036 18.27 53.51 0.94
N GLU A 1037 18.96 52.90 1.91
CA GLU A 1037 18.81 53.25 3.34
C GLU A 1037 19.17 54.72 3.61
N GLU A 1038 20.20 55.24 2.93
CA GLU A 1038 20.69 56.62 3.09
C GLU A 1038 19.73 57.68 2.54
N SER A 1039 19.17 57.49 1.34
CA SER A 1039 18.24 58.43 0.71
C SER A 1039 16.88 58.45 1.39
N SER A 1040 16.43 57.30 1.90
CA SER A 1040 15.12 57.15 2.55
C SER A 1040 15.06 57.86 3.90
N LEU A 1041 16.20 57.95 4.61
CA LEU A 1041 16.29 58.55 5.94
C LEU A 1041 16.63 60.04 5.91
N ASN A 1042 17.30 60.51 4.86
CA ASN A 1042 17.77 61.89 4.73
C ASN A 1042 16.76 62.84 4.08
N GLU A 1043 15.58 62.35 3.70
CA GLU A 1043 14.44 63.21 3.37
C GLU A 1043 14.03 64.01 4.63
N GLY A 1044 13.75 65.31 4.51
CA GLY A 1044 13.40 66.18 5.65
C GLY A 1044 12.18 65.72 6.48
N SER A 1045 11.39 64.77 5.99
CA SER A 1045 10.27 64.11 6.67
C SER A 1045 10.57 62.67 7.15
N SER A 1046 11.86 62.28 7.22
CA SER A 1046 12.31 60.93 7.56
C SER A 1046 11.61 59.83 6.75
N GLY A 1047 11.54 60.01 5.42
CA GLY A 1047 10.93 59.04 4.50
C GLY A 1047 9.40 58.99 4.50
N GLY A 1048 8.73 59.71 5.41
CA GLY A 1048 7.29 59.59 5.62
C GLY A 1048 6.44 60.14 4.46
N GLU A 1049 6.88 61.22 3.81
CA GLU A 1049 6.16 61.74 2.64
C GLU A 1049 6.37 60.85 1.42
N THR A 1050 7.61 60.39 1.18
CA THR A 1050 7.88 59.40 0.12
C THR A 1050 7.08 58.11 0.34
N LEU A 1051 6.93 57.63 1.58
CA LEU A 1051 6.09 56.49 1.93
C LEU A 1051 4.62 56.71 1.56
N ALA A 1052 4.07 57.89 1.89
CA ALA A 1052 2.70 58.25 1.54
C ALA A 1052 2.51 58.36 0.01
N MET A 1053 3.49 58.91 -0.72
CA MET A 1053 3.45 58.97 -2.18
C MET A 1053 3.55 57.58 -2.81
N ALA A 1054 4.40 56.68 -2.29
CA ALA A 1054 4.49 55.29 -2.76
C ALA A 1054 3.18 54.51 -2.54
N ALA A 1055 2.55 54.67 -1.37
CA ALA A 1055 1.24 54.08 -1.08
C ALA A 1055 0.14 54.62 -2.02
N LYS A 1056 0.18 55.92 -2.32
CA LYS A 1056 -0.74 56.57 -3.27
C LYS A 1056 -0.59 56.07 -4.70
N GLN A 1057 0.60 55.59 -5.09
CA GLN A 1057 0.85 54.97 -6.39
C GLN A 1057 0.64 53.45 -6.38
N GLY A 1058 0.42 52.84 -5.20
CA GLY A 1058 0.28 51.39 -5.01
C GLY A 1058 1.57 50.60 -5.28
N TRP A 1059 2.72 51.20 -4.98
CA TRP A 1059 4.02 50.55 -5.16
C TRP A 1059 4.40 49.74 -3.92
N TYR A 1060 3.72 48.62 -3.68
CA TYR A 1060 3.95 47.76 -2.52
C TYR A 1060 5.43 47.44 -2.23
N PRO A 1061 6.28 47.05 -3.20
CA PRO A 1061 7.70 46.79 -2.92
C PRO A 1061 8.46 48.02 -2.39
N VAL A 1062 8.12 49.22 -2.88
CA VAL A 1062 8.71 50.49 -2.43
C VAL A 1062 8.22 50.83 -1.02
N VAL A 1063 6.91 50.69 -0.76
CA VAL A 1063 6.31 50.87 0.58
C VAL A 1063 7.00 49.95 1.60
N LYS A 1064 7.15 48.66 1.26
CA LYS A 1064 7.82 47.67 2.09
C LYS A 1064 9.27 48.08 2.42
N SER A 1065 10.06 48.40 1.38
CA SER A 1065 11.47 48.76 1.56
C SER A 1065 11.64 50.06 2.37
N LEU A 1066 10.81 51.08 2.15
CA LEU A 1066 10.85 52.33 2.94
C LEU A 1066 10.59 52.08 4.43
N ILE A 1067 9.63 51.21 4.75
CA ILE A 1067 9.33 50.84 6.14
C ILE A 1067 10.48 50.04 6.76
N GLU A 1068 11.09 49.13 6.01
CA GLU A 1068 12.28 48.38 6.47
C GLU A 1068 13.48 49.29 6.74
N TYR A 1069 13.61 50.39 5.99
CA TYR A 1069 14.62 51.43 6.23
C TYR A 1069 14.25 52.42 7.34
N GLY A 1070 13.06 52.30 7.94
CA GLY A 1070 12.65 53.12 9.09
C GLY A 1070 11.85 54.38 8.75
N ALA A 1071 11.17 54.43 7.59
CA ALA A 1071 10.30 55.56 7.24
C ALA A 1071 9.19 55.80 8.28
N CYS A 1072 8.89 57.07 8.56
CA CYS A 1072 7.91 57.46 9.58
C CYS A 1072 6.45 57.17 9.16
N PHE A 1073 5.76 56.31 9.91
CA PHE A 1073 4.33 56.00 9.70
C PHE A 1073 3.40 57.17 10.00
N GLU A 1074 3.77 58.00 10.97
CA GLU A 1074 2.91 59.06 11.53
C GLU A 1074 2.91 60.33 10.68
N TRP A 1075 3.69 60.35 9.60
CA TRP A 1075 3.73 61.49 8.71
C TRP A 1075 2.35 61.71 8.06
N LYS A 1076 1.94 62.98 8.04
CA LYS A 1076 0.68 63.41 7.47
C LYS A 1076 0.90 64.53 6.48
N ASP A 1077 0.17 64.48 5.37
CA ASP A 1077 0.17 65.56 4.40
C ASP A 1077 -0.58 66.80 4.95
N LYS A 1078 -0.61 67.87 4.15
CA LYS A 1078 -1.35 69.11 4.49
C LYS A 1078 -2.85 68.89 4.67
N MET A 1079 -3.39 67.77 4.20
CA MET A 1079 -4.78 67.35 4.38
C MET A 1079 -4.93 66.36 5.53
N CYS A 1080 -3.92 66.18 6.38
CA CYS A 1080 -3.87 65.20 7.47
C CYS A 1080 -4.01 63.73 7.03
N ARG A 1081 -3.73 63.40 5.76
CA ARG A 1081 -3.74 62.02 5.26
C ARG A 1081 -2.39 61.35 5.47
N ASP A 1082 -2.45 60.08 5.85
CA ASP A 1082 -1.32 59.19 6.07
C ASP A 1082 -1.21 58.12 4.97
N ALA A 1083 -0.18 57.27 5.04
CA ALA A 1083 0.03 56.19 4.07
C ALA A 1083 -1.13 55.17 4.04
N VAL A 1084 -1.79 54.93 5.18
CA VAL A 1084 -2.97 54.03 5.28
C VAL A 1084 -4.15 54.61 4.51
N SER A 1085 -4.42 55.92 4.65
CA SER A 1085 -5.46 56.62 3.88
C SER A 1085 -5.21 56.53 2.38
N TYR A 1086 -3.96 56.70 1.95
CA TYR A 1086 -3.59 56.58 0.54
C TYR A 1086 -3.67 55.15 0.00
N ALA A 1087 -3.29 54.15 0.79
CA ALA A 1087 -3.46 52.74 0.42
C ALA A 1087 -4.95 52.37 0.28
N ALA A 1088 -5.79 52.88 1.19
CA ALA A 1088 -7.25 52.69 1.16
C ALA A 1088 -7.93 53.43 0.00
N GLU A 1089 -7.47 54.64 -0.35
CA GLU A 1089 -7.92 55.37 -1.53
C GLU A 1089 -7.57 54.61 -2.82
N ASN A 1090 -6.35 54.07 -2.90
CA ASN A 1090 -5.85 53.41 -4.11
C ASN A 1090 -6.33 51.95 -4.28
N GLY A 1091 -6.75 51.28 -3.20
CA GLY A 1091 -7.14 49.86 -3.24
C GLY A 1091 -5.97 48.89 -3.05
N ASP A 1092 -4.83 49.35 -2.53
CA ASP A 1092 -3.65 48.50 -2.32
C ASP A 1092 -3.72 47.76 -0.98
N ILE A 1093 -4.38 46.58 -1.00
CA ILE A 1093 -4.53 45.70 0.15
C ILE A 1093 -3.18 45.20 0.71
N ASN A 1094 -2.16 45.06 -0.13
CA ASN A 1094 -0.85 44.55 0.28
C ASN A 1094 -0.10 45.59 1.10
N SER A 1095 -0.05 46.84 0.62
CA SER A 1095 0.53 47.95 1.38
C SER A 1095 -0.25 48.20 2.67
N LEU A 1096 -1.59 48.15 2.61
CA LEU A 1096 -2.43 48.28 3.79
C LEU A 1096 -2.13 47.21 4.85
N ASN A 1097 -2.15 45.93 4.47
CA ASN A 1097 -1.87 44.82 5.39
C ASN A 1097 -0.49 44.94 6.03
N TYR A 1098 0.52 45.30 5.24
CA TYR A 1098 1.89 45.44 5.72
C TYR A 1098 2.02 46.64 6.69
N LEU A 1099 1.45 47.80 6.36
CA LEU A 1099 1.41 48.98 7.23
C LEU A 1099 0.75 48.67 8.58
N LEU A 1100 -0.42 48.02 8.57
CA LEU A 1100 -1.15 47.65 9.79
C LEU A 1100 -0.37 46.63 10.63
N ALA A 1101 0.25 45.64 10.00
CA ALA A 1101 1.07 44.64 10.69
C ALA A 1101 2.31 45.26 11.37
N LYS A 1102 2.84 46.36 10.81
CA LYS A 1102 3.97 47.12 11.38
C LYS A 1102 3.56 48.20 12.39
N GLY A 1103 2.27 48.31 12.69
CA GLY A 1103 1.76 49.17 13.76
C GLY A 1103 1.13 50.49 13.30
N ALA A 1104 0.93 50.72 12.00
CA ALA A 1104 0.21 51.89 11.52
C ALA A 1104 -1.24 51.93 12.06
N LEU A 1105 -1.75 53.12 12.35
CA LEU A 1105 -3.10 53.30 12.90
C LEU A 1105 -4.15 53.22 11.78
N PRO A 1106 -5.20 52.36 11.90
CA PRO A 1106 -6.18 52.15 10.84
C PRO A 1106 -7.23 53.26 10.71
N ASP A 1107 -7.29 54.19 11.67
CA ASP A 1107 -8.46 55.07 11.90
C ASP A 1107 -8.10 56.57 11.99
N ILE A 1108 -7.04 56.98 11.31
CA ILE A 1108 -6.61 58.39 11.26
C ILE A 1108 -7.58 59.20 10.39
N THR A 1109 -8.01 60.36 10.88
CA THR A 1109 -8.87 61.29 10.14
C THR A 1109 -8.06 62.32 9.36
N ASP A 1110 -8.49 62.59 8.13
CA ASP A 1110 -8.02 63.71 7.33
C ASP A 1110 -8.67 65.06 7.76
N SER A 1111 -8.32 66.16 7.09
CA SER A 1111 -8.85 67.51 7.34
C SER A 1111 -10.35 67.65 7.09
N SER A 1112 -10.94 66.68 6.39
CA SER A 1112 -12.37 66.55 6.13
C SER A 1112 -13.05 65.50 7.03
N ARG A 1113 -12.38 65.09 8.12
CA ARG A 1113 -12.81 64.02 9.05
C ARG A 1113 -13.04 62.65 8.39
N ARG A 1114 -12.53 62.43 7.18
CA ARG A 1114 -12.61 61.14 6.46
C ARG A 1114 -11.52 60.21 6.96
N ARG A 1115 -11.86 58.94 7.15
CA ARG A 1115 -10.96 57.85 7.58
C ARG A 1115 -10.65 56.89 6.44
N PRO A 1116 -9.65 56.00 6.55
CA PRO A 1116 -9.32 55.01 5.51
C PRO A 1116 -10.53 54.19 5.05
N LEU A 1117 -11.42 53.78 5.96
CA LEU A 1117 -12.66 53.07 5.61
C LEU A 1117 -13.60 53.91 4.72
N PHE A 1118 -13.67 55.23 4.94
CA PHE A 1118 -14.45 56.14 4.11
C PHE A 1118 -13.92 56.15 2.66
N TYR A 1119 -12.60 56.20 2.49
CA TYR A 1119 -11.97 56.13 1.17
C TYR A 1119 -12.23 54.78 0.49
N ALA A 1120 -12.02 53.67 1.20
CA ALA A 1120 -12.25 52.33 0.67
C ALA A 1120 -13.72 52.13 0.23
N ALA A 1121 -14.67 52.63 1.01
CA ALA A 1121 -16.09 52.60 0.68
C ALA A 1121 -16.46 53.51 -0.50
N SER A 1122 -15.85 54.70 -0.61
CA SER A 1122 -16.08 55.62 -1.72
C SER A 1122 -15.62 55.06 -3.06
N TYR A 1123 -14.59 54.20 -3.06
CA TYR A 1123 -14.04 53.58 -4.27
C TYR A 1123 -14.42 52.10 -4.45
N GLY A 1124 -15.17 51.51 -3.52
CA GLY A 1124 -15.69 50.14 -3.63
C GLY A 1124 -14.65 49.04 -3.37
N HIS A 1125 -13.59 49.31 -2.61
CA HIS A 1125 -12.49 48.38 -2.37
C HIS A 1125 -12.84 47.33 -1.30
N ILE A 1126 -13.54 46.26 -1.70
CA ILE A 1126 -14.11 45.24 -0.81
C ILE A 1126 -13.09 44.61 0.14
N ASP A 1127 -11.91 44.23 -0.37
CA ASP A 1127 -10.91 43.53 0.44
C ASP A 1127 -10.33 44.44 1.54
N ILE A 1128 -10.21 45.74 1.26
CA ILE A 1128 -9.81 46.74 2.25
C ILE A 1128 -10.90 46.95 3.29
N ILE A 1129 -12.17 47.04 2.86
CA ILE A 1129 -13.31 47.16 3.77
C ILE A 1129 -13.35 45.96 4.73
N LYS A 1130 -13.26 44.73 4.21
CA LYS A 1130 -13.19 43.51 5.03
C LYS A 1130 -12.05 43.59 6.03
N ARG A 1131 -10.85 43.96 5.58
CA ARG A 1131 -9.66 43.98 6.43
C ARG A 1131 -9.74 45.01 7.54
N LEU A 1132 -10.24 46.21 7.25
CA LEU A 1132 -10.39 47.29 8.23
C LEU A 1132 -11.49 46.97 9.26
N LEU A 1133 -12.62 46.38 8.83
CA LEU A 1133 -13.71 45.99 9.73
C LEU A 1133 -13.35 44.86 10.72
N LEU A 1134 -12.32 44.06 10.41
CA LEU A 1134 -11.78 43.08 11.35
C LEU A 1134 -10.99 43.72 12.50
N ASP A 1135 -10.54 44.96 12.36
CA ASP A 1135 -9.80 45.68 13.39
C ASP A 1135 -10.77 46.43 14.31
N LYS A 1136 -10.82 46.03 15.58
CA LYS A 1136 -11.72 46.62 16.59
C LYS A 1136 -11.49 48.12 16.83
N ARG A 1137 -10.38 48.68 16.34
CA ARG A 1137 -10.06 50.12 16.42
C ARG A 1137 -10.76 50.95 15.35
N VAL A 1138 -11.40 50.33 14.36
CA VAL A 1138 -12.09 51.01 13.26
C VAL A 1138 -13.56 51.20 13.62
N ASP A 1139 -14.03 52.45 13.61
CA ASP A 1139 -15.45 52.77 13.73
C ASP A 1139 -16.13 52.69 12.34
N PRO A 1140 -17.05 51.74 12.11
CA PRO A 1140 -17.69 51.56 10.82
C PRO A 1140 -18.67 52.69 10.45
N ASN A 1141 -19.11 53.50 11.41
CA ASN A 1141 -20.03 54.62 11.22
C ASN A 1141 -19.33 55.98 11.27
N ALA A 1142 -18.00 56.01 11.20
CA ALA A 1142 -17.26 57.25 11.34
C ALA A 1142 -17.61 58.25 10.23
N LYS A 1143 -18.01 59.46 10.63
CA LYS A 1143 -18.57 60.47 9.73
C LYS A 1143 -17.51 61.41 9.17
N GLY A 1144 -17.62 61.74 7.89
CA GLY A 1144 -16.91 62.87 7.29
C GLY A 1144 -17.51 64.23 7.66
N ASN A 1145 -16.93 65.31 7.15
CA ASN A 1145 -17.37 66.70 7.38
C ASN A 1145 -18.78 67.04 6.85
N SER A 1146 -19.36 66.20 6.00
CA SER A 1146 -20.73 66.34 5.48
C SER A 1146 -21.74 65.45 6.23
N GLY A 1147 -21.35 64.85 7.36
CA GLY A 1147 -22.18 63.90 8.11
C GLY A 1147 -22.29 62.51 7.46
N LYS A 1148 -21.72 62.31 6.27
CA LYS A 1148 -21.75 61.05 5.52
C LYS A 1148 -20.92 59.94 6.19
N THR A 1149 -21.49 58.74 6.30
CA THR A 1149 -20.85 57.48 6.74
C THR A 1149 -20.24 56.71 5.56
N PRO A 1150 -19.37 55.70 5.80
CA PRO A 1150 -18.88 54.80 4.74
C PRO A 1150 -19.99 54.12 3.95
N LEU A 1151 -21.09 53.72 4.60
CA LEU A 1151 -22.27 53.16 3.93
C LEU A 1151 -22.93 54.19 3.01
N SER A 1152 -23.10 55.43 3.47
CA SER A 1152 -23.74 56.49 2.67
C SER A 1152 -22.94 56.81 1.39
N VAL A 1153 -21.61 56.84 1.46
CA VAL A 1153 -20.76 57.13 0.30
C VAL A 1153 -20.67 55.92 -0.66
N ALA A 1154 -20.68 54.69 -0.14
CA ALA A 1154 -20.77 53.48 -0.97
C ALA A 1154 -22.11 53.40 -1.72
N ALA A 1155 -23.21 53.77 -1.04
CA ALA A 1155 -24.54 53.83 -1.62
C ALA A 1155 -24.68 54.94 -2.67
N GLU A 1156 -24.11 56.12 -2.44
CA GLU A 1156 -24.06 57.23 -3.40
C GLU A 1156 -23.30 56.86 -4.68
N HIS A 1157 -22.16 56.17 -4.55
CA HIS A 1157 -21.29 55.82 -5.68
C HIS A 1157 -21.66 54.51 -6.40
N GLY A 1158 -22.64 53.75 -5.89
CA GLY A 1158 -23.14 52.55 -6.57
C GLY A 1158 -22.36 51.26 -6.29
N HIS A 1159 -21.63 51.18 -5.18
CA HIS A 1159 -20.81 50.01 -4.85
C HIS A 1159 -21.62 48.92 -4.13
N GLU A 1160 -22.38 48.13 -4.88
CA GLU A 1160 -23.32 47.11 -4.36
C GLU A 1160 -22.68 46.13 -3.36
N MET A 1161 -21.54 45.52 -3.72
CA MET A 1161 -20.85 44.57 -2.83
C MET A 1161 -20.29 45.22 -1.56
N ALA A 1162 -19.94 46.51 -1.62
CA ALA A 1162 -19.45 47.25 -0.44
C ALA A 1162 -20.61 47.53 0.52
N VAL A 1163 -21.78 47.87 -0.03
CA VAL A 1163 -23.02 48.06 0.73
C VAL A 1163 -23.43 46.76 1.40
N ASP A 1164 -23.46 45.63 0.69
CA ASP A 1164 -23.84 44.33 1.24
C ASP A 1164 -22.93 43.91 2.41
N LEU A 1165 -21.61 44.09 2.26
CA LEU A 1165 -20.63 43.79 3.31
C LEU A 1165 -20.78 44.70 4.53
N LEU A 1166 -20.99 46.01 4.33
CA LEU A 1166 -21.19 46.96 5.42
C LEU A 1166 -22.50 46.65 6.16
N LEU A 1167 -23.60 46.37 5.46
CA LEU A 1167 -24.89 45.99 6.06
C LEU A 1167 -24.84 44.66 6.81
N SER A 1168 -24.00 43.73 6.36
CA SER A 1168 -23.74 42.47 7.07
C SER A 1168 -22.97 42.65 8.37
N THR A 1169 -22.42 43.85 8.64
CA THR A 1169 -21.70 44.18 9.86
C THR A 1169 -22.67 44.78 10.89
N PRO A 1170 -22.93 44.11 12.04
CA PRO A 1170 -24.00 44.49 12.96
C PRO A 1170 -23.83 45.86 13.64
N ALA A 1171 -22.62 46.44 13.58
CA ALA A 1171 -22.33 47.76 14.14
C ALA A 1171 -22.65 48.92 13.17
N VAL A 1172 -23.03 48.66 11.92
CA VAL A 1172 -23.32 49.69 10.91
C VAL A 1172 -24.75 50.23 11.05
N ASP A 1173 -24.89 51.54 11.06
CA ASP A 1173 -26.17 52.27 11.09
C ASP A 1173 -26.67 52.53 9.66
N ALA A 1174 -27.69 51.78 9.23
CA ALA A 1174 -28.22 51.84 7.86
C ALA A 1174 -29.18 53.03 7.63
N ALA A 1175 -29.74 53.61 8.70
CA ALA A 1175 -30.62 54.77 8.67
C ALA A 1175 -29.90 56.11 8.88
N HIS A 1176 -28.55 56.10 8.95
CA HIS A 1176 -27.78 57.29 9.27
C HIS A 1176 -28.10 58.49 8.37
N GLN A 1177 -28.43 59.63 8.98
CA GLN A 1177 -28.69 60.87 8.26
C GLN A 1177 -27.44 61.75 8.17
N ASP A 1178 -27.09 62.17 6.95
CA ASP A 1178 -26.02 63.16 6.71
C ASP A 1178 -26.43 64.56 7.19
N ASP A 1179 -25.55 65.56 7.05
CA ASP A 1179 -25.84 66.93 7.55
C ASP A 1179 -27.03 67.60 6.84
N PHE A 1180 -27.46 67.07 5.69
CA PHE A 1180 -28.66 67.48 4.95
C PHE A 1180 -29.88 66.59 5.27
N GLN A 1181 -29.79 65.76 6.31
CA GLN A 1181 -30.79 64.77 6.69
C GLN A 1181 -31.06 63.67 5.64
N ARG A 1182 -30.14 63.46 4.69
CA ARG A 1182 -30.26 62.41 3.67
C ARG A 1182 -29.76 61.07 4.20
N THR A 1183 -30.52 60.01 3.93
CA THR A 1183 -30.16 58.61 4.25
C THR A 1183 -29.37 57.95 3.11
N PRO A 1184 -28.61 56.86 3.35
CA PRO A 1184 -27.99 56.07 2.27
C PRO A 1184 -29.00 55.65 1.19
N LEU A 1185 -30.25 55.37 1.59
CA LEU A 1185 -31.34 55.04 0.68
C LEU A 1185 -31.71 56.20 -0.25
N SER A 1186 -31.81 57.43 0.28
CA SER A 1186 -32.04 58.63 -0.54
C SER A 1186 -30.90 58.90 -1.52
N LEU A 1187 -29.64 58.71 -1.11
CA LEU A 1187 -28.47 58.89 -1.97
C LEU A 1187 -28.40 57.83 -3.08
N ALA A 1188 -28.74 56.58 -2.79
CA ALA A 1188 -28.84 55.50 -3.79
C ALA A 1188 -30.00 55.73 -4.77
N ALA A 1189 -31.14 56.24 -4.29
CA ALA A 1189 -32.32 56.55 -5.10
C ALA A 1189 -32.10 57.77 -6.00
N GLU A 1190 -31.39 58.80 -5.53
CA GLU A 1190 -30.97 59.97 -6.30
C GLU A 1190 -30.08 59.57 -7.49
N ASN A 1191 -29.13 58.66 -7.26
CA ASN A 1191 -28.15 58.24 -8.27
C ASN A 1191 -28.58 57.03 -9.12
N GLY A 1192 -29.76 56.44 -8.90
CA GLY A 1192 -30.30 55.38 -9.76
C GLY A 1192 -29.81 53.97 -9.46
N HIS A 1193 -29.30 53.70 -8.25
CA HIS A 1193 -28.70 52.41 -7.89
C HIS A 1193 -29.73 51.38 -7.40
N PHE A 1194 -30.50 50.80 -8.32
CA PHE A 1194 -31.63 49.91 -8.03
C PHE A 1194 -31.33 48.76 -7.05
N ASN A 1195 -30.23 48.02 -7.26
CA ASN A 1195 -29.89 46.88 -6.39
C ASN A 1195 -29.56 47.32 -4.96
N ILE A 1196 -28.91 48.47 -4.79
CA ILE A 1196 -28.57 49.04 -3.49
C ILE A 1196 -29.84 49.48 -2.75
N VAL A 1197 -30.79 50.10 -3.46
CA VAL A 1197 -32.11 50.44 -2.91
C VAL A 1197 -32.81 49.16 -2.42
N ARG A 1198 -32.74 48.06 -3.17
CA ARG A 1198 -33.31 46.77 -2.77
C ARG A 1198 -32.64 46.20 -1.50
N LEU A 1199 -31.31 46.26 -1.41
CA LEU A 1199 -30.55 45.79 -0.24
C LEU A 1199 -30.85 46.61 1.01
N LEU A 1200 -30.86 47.94 0.90
CA LEU A 1200 -31.16 48.86 2.00
C LEU A 1200 -32.61 48.71 2.51
N LEU A 1201 -33.58 48.55 1.59
CA LEU A 1201 -34.98 48.31 1.97
C LEU A 1201 -35.20 46.97 2.68
N ALA A 1202 -34.40 45.95 2.36
CA ALA A 1202 -34.50 44.63 2.99
C ALA A 1202 -34.03 44.64 4.45
N GLN A 1203 -33.06 45.50 4.79
CA GLN A 1203 -32.56 45.67 6.15
C GLN A 1203 -33.41 46.67 6.96
N GLU A 1204 -33.81 47.80 6.37
CA GLU A 1204 -34.42 48.90 7.14
C GLU A 1204 -35.49 49.67 6.34
N ALA A 1205 -36.65 49.04 6.13
CA ALA A 1205 -37.77 49.58 5.36
C ALA A 1205 -38.35 50.91 5.91
N GLU A 1206 -38.15 51.22 7.20
CA GLU A 1206 -38.62 52.46 7.84
C GLU A 1206 -37.90 53.71 7.29
N SER A 1207 -36.66 53.57 6.80
CA SER A 1207 -35.85 54.65 6.23
C SER A 1207 -36.40 55.22 4.91
N ALA A 1208 -37.32 54.50 4.25
CA ALA A 1208 -37.93 54.88 2.97
C ALA A 1208 -38.83 56.12 3.06
N ASN A 1209 -39.31 56.46 4.26
CA ASN A 1209 -40.20 57.59 4.52
C ASN A 1209 -39.49 58.78 5.17
N LEU A 1210 -38.19 58.67 5.48
CA LEU A 1210 -37.43 59.78 6.05
C LEU A 1210 -37.29 60.90 5.01
N VAL A 1211 -37.52 62.13 5.48
CA VAL A 1211 -37.38 63.35 4.67
C VAL A 1211 -36.06 64.03 4.97
N ASP A 1212 -35.44 64.58 3.94
CA ASP A 1212 -34.24 65.41 4.07
C ASP A 1212 -34.59 66.85 4.50
N SER A 1213 -33.59 67.72 4.61
CA SER A 1213 -33.77 69.14 4.96
C SER A 1213 -34.59 69.93 3.92
N SER A 1214 -34.78 69.38 2.72
CA SER A 1214 -35.57 69.96 1.63
C SER A 1214 -36.98 69.35 1.54
N LEU A 1215 -37.39 68.55 2.53
CA LEU A 1215 -38.64 67.77 2.55
C LEU A 1215 -38.76 66.76 1.41
N LYS A 1216 -37.63 66.32 0.83
CA LYS A 1216 -37.53 65.29 -0.20
C LYS A 1216 -37.37 63.91 0.44
N THR A 1217 -38.05 62.92 -0.13
CA THR A 1217 -37.95 61.49 0.23
C THR A 1217 -37.12 60.75 -0.82
N PRO A 1218 -36.64 59.51 -0.54
CA PRO A 1218 -35.97 58.69 -1.56
C PRO A 1218 -36.78 58.56 -2.86
N ILE A 1219 -38.12 58.45 -2.76
CA ILE A 1219 -38.99 58.36 -3.94
C ILE A 1219 -39.07 59.67 -4.73
N SER A 1220 -39.01 60.84 -4.08
CA SER A 1220 -38.97 62.12 -4.81
C SER A 1220 -37.67 62.27 -5.59
N TYR A 1221 -36.54 61.84 -5.02
CA TYR A 1221 -35.26 61.83 -5.71
C TYR A 1221 -35.23 60.88 -6.91
N ALA A 1222 -35.79 59.67 -6.76
CA ALA A 1222 -35.90 58.72 -7.86
C ALA A 1222 -36.82 59.25 -8.99
N ALA A 1223 -37.94 59.88 -8.64
CA ALA A 1223 -38.88 60.45 -9.60
C ALA A 1223 -38.31 61.69 -10.32
N GLU A 1224 -37.64 62.59 -9.60
CA GLU A 1224 -37.01 63.80 -10.15
C GLU A 1224 -35.90 63.46 -11.16
N ASN A 1225 -35.13 62.39 -10.89
CA ASN A 1225 -34.06 61.94 -11.77
C ASN A 1225 -34.49 60.89 -12.81
N GLY A 1226 -35.77 60.52 -12.86
CA GLY A 1226 -36.32 59.62 -13.90
C GLY A 1226 -36.03 58.12 -13.71
N HIS A 1227 -35.75 57.67 -12.48
CA HIS A 1227 -35.44 56.27 -12.16
C HIS A 1227 -36.72 55.45 -11.92
N GLU A 1228 -37.46 55.15 -12.99
CA GLU A 1228 -38.77 54.47 -12.96
C GLU A 1228 -38.78 53.15 -12.18
N ASP A 1229 -37.74 52.31 -12.36
CA ASP A 1229 -37.63 51.02 -11.67
C ASP A 1229 -37.53 51.16 -10.15
N ILE A 1230 -36.83 52.20 -9.67
CA ILE A 1230 -36.68 52.51 -8.25
C ILE A 1230 -37.98 53.07 -7.67
N VAL A 1231 -38.69 53.92 -8.43
CA VAL A 1231 -40.01 54.42 -8.04
C VAL A 1231 -40.97 53.25 -7.86
N ASN A 1232 -41.00 52.31 -8.81
CA ASN A 1232 -41.83 51.10 -8.72
C ASN A 1232 -41.45 50.23 -7.51
N LEU A 1233 -40.15 50.06 -7.24
CA LEU A 1233 -39.67 49.31 -6.08
C LEU A 1233 -40.10 49.96 -4.76
N LEU A 1234 -39.89 51.27 -4.60
CA LEU A 1234 -40.26 52.04 -3.40
C LEU A 1234 -41.79 52.10 -3.19
N ILE A 1235 -42.58 52.18 -4.26
CA ILE A 1235 -44.04 52.06 -4.15
C ILE A 1235 -44.41 50.66 -3.68
N SER A 1236 -43.85 49.61 -4.28
CA SER A 1236 -44.17 48.22 -3.95
C SER A 1236 -43.80 47.82 -2.50
N SER A 1237 -42.70 48.36 -1.96
CA SER A 1237 -42.29 48.14 -0.58
C SER A 1237 -43.18 48.88 0.42
N LYS A 1238 -43.73 50.04 0.04
CA LYS A 1238 -44.69 50.82 0.83
C LYS A 1238 -45.97 50.05 1.16
N TRP A 1239 -46.41 49.14 0.27
CA TRP A 1239 -47.61 48.31 0.46
C TRP A 1239 -47.37 46.98 1.19
N ARG A 1240 -46.10 46.61 1.48
CA ARG A 1240 -45.75 45.34 2.15
C ARG A 1240 -45.55 45.44 3.66
N ASN A 1241 -45.61 46.63 4.26
CA ASN A 1241 -45.37 46.81 5.70
C ASN A 1241 -46.68 46.72 6.50
N PRO A 1242 -46.99 45.62 7.23
CA PRO A 1242 -48.29 45.45 7.91
C PRO A 1242 -48.41 46.25 9.21
N ARG A 1243 -47.40 47.04 9.60
CA ARG A 1243 -47.33 47.72 10.90
C ARG A 1243 -47.65 49.21 10.89
N LEU A 1244 -47.97 49.79 9.73
CA LEU A 1244 -48.48 51.16 9.63
C LEU A 1244 -49.80 51.14 8.83
N ASN A 1245 -50.84 50.62 9.48
CA ASN A 1245 -52.23 51.01 9.17
C ASN A 1245 -52.69 51.95 10.29
N GLY A 1246 -52.85 53.23 9.93
CA GLY A 1246 -53.25 54.35 10.79
C GLY A 1246 -52.06 55.29 11.01
N ASP A 1247 -51.92 56.44 10.36
CA ASP A 1247 -52.87 57.34 9.70
C ASP A 1247 -52.29 57.98 8.42
#